data_AF-A0A1D6GMA0-F1
#
_entry.id   AF-A0A1D6GMA0-F1
#
_cell.length_a   1.000
_cell.length_b   1.000
_cell.length_c   1.000
_cell.angle_alpha   90.00
_cell.angle_beta   90.00
_cell.angle_gamma   90.00
#
_symmetry.space_group_name_H-M   'P 1'
#
loop_
_entity.id
_entity.type
_entity.pdbx_description
1 polymer ?
#
loop_
_entity_poly.entity_id
_entity_poly.type
_entity_poly.pdbx_seq_one_letter_code
_entity_poly.pdbx_strand_id
1 'polypeptide(L)'
;MYLYDIYTRRFLTNYWSKHTKIKSSESMHTVPDCMEYQFLKCIKYDLLIFLSYFIFISVYTGHIGEDFAEDLQDGLLTSKVYFLIKSLMGYRHMQDLRCIVFVERVITSIVLEALLSTINQMSGWSVRYMASGRNCGLQHQSRNKHVEIVDSFRSGKVHLIIATQILEEGLDVPSCNLIIRFDQAATVRSFIQSRGRARMQHSDYVLLVRRGDVNALSKTQKFLKSGQIMREESQRLESTCCQPLLNTLCNEEFYGVESTGAIVTLNSSIQLINFFCSKLPSDEYFKPLPRFKIDKALGTCTLHLPMSSPVQTIYAEGKVSIIKKVVCLKACRELHAVGALTDYLLPESSVPCEDEPDIVVDKYKNGQPDYFPEQLVDNWSSFSRRGFYYCYMVSLEGCSKTTPAEIVLAVKCDMGSDFISNSFKLWGVQDYLSFTMRYVGIIHLNQEQVIAARRFQTTILSLLISNDLSEVSNYIKNLLEMPASPGAVYLLLPVVSGKIDWRSIKFSASEMPEATNMDMRHCYPCKDTGIVQTKDGTFCSCMLRNSIVCTPHNGMFYAVCGFLDLNANSLLHRSDGSFLSYKTYFKERYNLDLRCEDQALLEARKLVEVRNFLHKCNYKKEKERSGKSVVELPPELCIVVMSPMSAITLRSFTFIPSIMYRIQCMLLSMNLKMQLGPSMQQFDIPALKSSVVYYCIM
;
A
#
# COMPACT_ATOMS: atom_id res chain seq x y z
N MET A 1 -28.46 12.70 -22.17
CA MET A 1 -29.20 12.88 -20.91
C MET A 1 -30.64 12.29 -20.91
N TYR A 2 -31.05 11.46 -21.89
CA TYR A 2 -32.39 10.80 -21.87
C TYR A 2 -32.37 9.27 -22.08
N LEU A 3 -31.22 8.66 -22.38
CA LEU A 3 -31.06 7.19 -22.49
C LEU A 3 -30.48 6.53 -21.23
N TYR A 4 -29.95 7.33 -20.30
CA TYR A 4 -29.36 6.88 -19.03
C TYR A 4 -30.44 6.53 -17.96
N ASP A 5 -31.68 7.01 -18.15
CA ASP A 5 -32.77 6.84 -17.18
C ASP A 5 -33.53 5.50 -17.34
N ILE A 6 -33.45 4.85 -18.50
CA ILE A 6 -34.22 3.63 -18.81
C ILE A 6 -33.50 2.36 -18.31
N TYR A 7 -32.18 2.28 -18.44
CA TYR A 7 -31.40 1.11 -18.01
C TYR A 7 -31.24 1.04 -16.48
N THR A 8 -31.06 2.18 -15.82
CA THR A 8 -30.90 2.28 -14.37
C THR A 8 -32.18 1.89 -13.62
N ARG A 9 -33.36 2.28 -14.16
CA ARG A 9 -34.67 1.86 -13.62
C ARG A 9 -34.89 0.34 -13.71
N ARG A 10 -34.45 -0.33 -14.78
CA ARG A 10 -34.70 -1.77 -14.97
C ARG A 10 -33.83 -2.67 -14.10
N PHE A 11 -32.62 -2.22 -13.77
CA PHE A 11 -31.71 -2.96 -12.89
C PHE A 11 -32.11 -2.82 -11.41
N LEU A 12 -32.45 -1.61 -10.96
CA LEU A 12 -32.82 -1.34 -9.57
C LEU A 12 -34.17 -1.97 -9.17
N THR A 13 -35.16 -1.99 -10.08
CA THR A 13 -36.48 -2.58 -9.78
C THR A 13 -36.41 -4.12 -9.65
N ASN A 14 -35.54 -4.79 -10.43
CA ASN A 14 -35.37 -6.24 -10.38
C ASN A 14 -34.50 -6.70 -9.19
N TYR A 15 -33.56 -5.87 -8.74
CA TYR A 15 -32.71 -6.18 -7.59
C TYR A 15 -33.49 -6.13 -6.26
N TRP A 16 -34.35 -5.12 -6.09
CA TRP A 16 -35.18 -4.97 -4.88
C TRP A 16 -36.39 -5.90 -4.83
N SER A 17 -36.92 -6.34 -5.98
CA SER A 17 -37.99 -7.35 -6.04
C SER A 17 -37.53 -8.76 -5.61
N LYS A 18 -36.23 -9.08 -5.67
CA LYS A 18 -35.70 -10.41 -5.33
C LYS A 18 -35.19 -10.55 -3.90
N HIS A 19 -34.83 -9.45 -3.23
CA HIS A 19 -34.17 -9.49 -1.91
C HIS A 19 -35.06 -9.19 -0.69
N THR A 20 -36.37 -8.96 -0.87
CA THR A 20 -37.35 -8.80 0.23
C THR A 20 -37.82 -10.12 0.87
N LYS A 21 -37.13 -11.25 0.61
CA LYS A 21 -37.48 -12.58 1.16
C LYS A 21 -36.35 -13.28 1.93
N ILE A 22 -35.42 -12.53 2.54
CA ILE A 22 -34.46 -13.13 3.49
C ILE A 22 -34.96 -12.83 4.91
N LYS A 23 -35.54 -13.87 5.50
CA LYS A 23 -35.99 -13.92 6.90
C LYS A 23 -34.83 -13.62 7.85
N SER A 24 -35.20 -12.98 8.95
CA SER A 24 -34.49 -12.88 10.22
C SER A 24 -33.74 -14.16 10.61
N SER A 25 -32.59 -13.95 11.27
CA SER A 25 -31.72 -14.92 11.96
C SER A 25 -30.89 -15.85 11.08
N GLU A 26 -29.60 -15.52 10.92
CA GLU A 26 -28.48 -16.45 11.19
C GLU A 26 -27.12 -15.74 11.02
N SER A 27 -26.18 -16.13 11.88
CA SER A 27 -24.84 -15.61 12.05
C SER A 27 -23.93 -15.84 10.84
N MET A 28 -23.29 -14.80 10.30
CA MET A 28 -22.14 -14.94 9.40
C MET A 28 -20.84 -14.71 10.19
N HIS A 29 -20.31 -15.80 10.74
CA HIS A 29 -18.90 -15.95 11.04
C HIS A 29 -18.13 -16.23 9.74
N THR A 30 -16.86 -15.84 9.72
CA THR A 30 -15.79 -16.20 8.76
C THR A 30 -15.76 -15.51 7.38
N VAL A 31 -15.13 -14.32 7.34
CA VAL A 31 -14.21 -13.93 6.24
C VAL A 31 -13.00 -13.17 6.82
N PRO A 32 -11.98 -13.84 7.39
CA PRO A 32 -10.71 -13.21 7.74
C PRO A 32 -9.64 -13.61 6.71
N ASP A 33 -8.97 -12.63 6.11
CA ASP A 33 -7.59 -12.70 5.55
C ASP A 33 -7.36 -11.66 4.44
N CYS A 34 -8.42 -11.19 3.75
CA CYS A 34 -8.26 -10.18 2.67
C CYS A 34 -8.21 -8.72 3.15
N MET A 35 -8.84 -8.40 4.30
CA MET A 35 -9.04 -7.01 4.77
C MET A 35 -7.88 -6.48 5.64
N GLU A 36 -7.17 -7.38 6.35
CA GLU A 36 -6.00 -7.04 7.16
C GLU A 36 -4.84 -6.52 6.29
N TYR A 37 -4.77 -6.99 5.04
CA TYR A 37 -3.79 -6.59 4.02
C TYR A 37 -4.10 -5.23 3.36
N GLN A 38 -5.36 -4.79 3.35
CA GLN A 38 -5.77 -3.49 2.82
C GLN A 38 -5.61 -2.35 3.84
N PHE A 39 -5.76 -2.64 5.14
CA PHE A 39 -5.67 -1.63 6.20
C PHE A 39 -4.21 -1.24 6.54
N LEU A 40 -3.31 -2.24 6.60
CA LEU A 40 -1.86 -1.99 6.67
C LEU A 40 -1.32 -1.37 5.37
N LYS A 41 -2.02 -1.58 4.25
CA LYS A 41 -1.82 -0.81 3.02
C LYS A 41 -2.20 0.65 3.28
N CYS A 42 -3.44 1.04 3.60
CA CYS A 42 -3.80 2.46 3.72
C CYS A 42 -2.95 3.29 4.72
N ILE A 43 -2.60 2.79 5.91
CA ILE A 43 -1.83 3.62 6.87
C ILE A 43 -0.35 3.77 6.48
N LYS A 44 0.28 2.73 5.90
CA LYS A 44 1.64 2.86 5.35
C LYS A 44 1.64 3.48 3.95
N TYR A 45 0.63 3.23 3.12
CA TYR A 45 0.52 3.75 1.75
C TYR A 45 0.15 5.21 1.75
N ASP A 46 -0.81 5.66 2.54
CA ASP A 46 -1.20 7.07 2.49
C ASP A 46 -0.11 7.94 3.11
N LEU A 47 0.63 7.46 4.12
CA LEU A 47 1.77 8.20 4.71
C LEU A 47 3.11 8.02 3.97
N LEU A 48 3.43 6.86 3.39
CA LEU A 48 4.63 6.72 2.51
C LEU A 48 4.38 7.29 1.13
N ILE A 49 3.14 7.35 0.62
CA ILE A 49 2.82 8.15 -0.56
C ILE A 49 2.82 9.61 -0.17
N PHE A 50 2.23 10.04 0.95
CA PHE A 50 2.41 11.43 1.43
C PHE A 50 3.89 11.76 1.57
N LEU A 51 4.72 10.92 2.19
CA LEU A 51 6.13 11.18 2.40
C LEU A 51 6.99 10.98 1.16
N SER A 52 6.65 10.08 0.23
CA SER A 52 7.40 9.98 -1.03
C SER A 52 7.00 11.08 -2.01
N TYR A 53 5.74 11.51 -2.05
CA TYR A 53 5.31 12.71 -2.79
C TYR A 53 5.86 13.99 -2.17
N PHE A 54 5.91 14.08 -0.83
CA PHE A 54 6.39 15.27 -0.10
C PHE A 54 7.92 15.30 -0.01
N ILE A 55 8.65 14.18 0.07
CA ILE A 55 10.13 14.18 -0.01
C ILE A 55 10.59 14.49 -1.44
N PHE A 56 9.87 14.06 -2.47
CA PHE A 56 10.25 14.35 -3.86
C PHE A 56 9.90 15.79 -4.29
N ILE A 57 8.91 16.43 -3.66
CA ILE A 57 8.49 17.81 -3.98
C ILE A 57 9.01 18.85 -2.96
N SER A 58 9.23 18.49 -1.70
CA SER A 58 9.61 19.44 -0.63
C SER A 58 11.12 19.51 -0.33
N VAL A 59 11.96 18.67 -0.95
CA VAL A 59 13.42 18.71 -0.71
C VAL A 59 14.17 19.54 -1.75
N TYR A 60 13.60 19.87 -2.91
CA TYR A 60 14.26 20.76 -3.86
C TYR A 60 13.24 21.58 -4.66
N THR A 61 13.37 22.90 -4.56
CA THR A 61 12.85 23.85 -5.58
C THR A 61 13.74 23.88 -6.83
N GLY A 62 14.78 23.05 -6.90
CA GLY A 62 15.53 22.74 -8.12
C GLY A 62 14.89 21.58 -8.87
N HIS A 63 14.47 21.81 -10.11
CA HIS A 63 13.94 20.75 -10.97
C HIS A 63 15.06 19.74 -11.30
N ILE A 64 14.99 18.51 -10.77
CA ILE A 64 15.82 17.40 -11.26
C ILE A 64 15.55 17.23 -12.75
N GLY A 65 16.60 17.23 -13.57
CA GLY A 65 16.49 17.04 -15.01
C GLY A 65 16.44 18.30 -15.86
N GLU A 66 17.06 19.40 -15.45
CA GLU A 66 17.54 20.44 -16.38
C GLU A 66 18.97 20.14 -16.87
N ASP A 67 19.93 19.89 -15.95
CA ASP A 67 21.27 19.39 -16.26
C ASP A 67 21.64 18.15 -15.42
N PHE A 68 21.56 16.97 -16.04
CA PHE A 68 21.87 15.70 -15.37
C PHE A 68 23.35 15.55 -14.97
N ALA A 69 24.27 16.32 -15.57
CA ALA A 69 25.68 16.28 -15.21
C ALA A 69 25.93 17.04 -13.90
N GLU A 70 25.18 18.11 -13.65
CA GLU A 70 25.16 18.87 -12.40
C GLU A 70 24.45 18.06 -11.30
N ASP A 71 23.29 17.46 -11.59
CA ASP A 71 22.58 16.55 -10.68
C ASP A 71 23.44 15.36 -10.19
N LEU A 72 24.38 14.90 -11.02
CA LEU A 72 25.34 13.86 -10.66
C LEU A 72 26.47 14.38 -9.76
N GLN A 73 26.92 15.63 -9.95
CA GLN A 73 27.94 16.26 -9.13
C GLN A 73 27.41 16.61 -7.74
N ASP A 74 26.14 17.03 -7.66
CA ASP A 74 25.44 17.35 -6.41
C ASP A 74 25.00 16.11 -5.62
N GLY A 75 25.19 14.91 -6.19
CA GLY A 75 24.85 13.64 -5.55
C GLY A 75 23.36 13.31 -5.53
N LEU A 76 22.54 14.06 -6.28
CA LEU A 76 21.10 13.83 -6.44
C LEU A 76 20.81 12.57 -7.27
N LEU A 77 21.65 12.32 -8.29
CA LEU A 77 21.59 11.12 -9.11
C LEU A 77 22.81 10.22 -8.88
N THR A 78 22.57 8.92 -8.79
CA THR A 78 23.69 7.96 -8.87
C THR A 78 24.18 7.85 -10.31
N SER A 79 25.48 7.62 -10.51
CA SER A 79 26.08 7.43 -11.84
C SER A 79 25.36 6.37 -12.67
N LYS A 80 24.86 5.32 -12.03
CA LYS A 80 24.10 4.24 -12.68
C LYS A 80 22.76 4.73 -13.26
N VAL A 81 22.04 5.57 -12.52
CA VAL A 81 20.77 6.17 -12.96
C VAL A 81 21.02 7.24 -14.02
N TYR A 82 22.07 8.04 -13.88
CA TYR A 82 22.52 8.97 -14.92
C TYR A 82 22.76 8.28 -16.26
N PHE A 83 23.49 7.16 -16.27
CA PHE A 83 23.73 6.40 -17.50
C PHE A 83 22.45 5.77 -18.07
N LEU A 84 21.52 5.32 -17.23
CA LEU A 84 20.21 4.85 -17.69
C LEU A 84 19.45 5.95 -18.44
N ILE A 85 19.36 7.15 -17.84
CA ILE A 85 18.68 8.30 -18.45
C ILE A 85 19.37 8.68 -19.76
N LYS A 86 20.71 8.77 -19.76
CA LYS A 86 21.49 9.07 -20.97
C LYS A 86 21.25 8.06 -22.09
N SER A 87 21.16 6.77 -21.77
CA SER A 87 20.82 5.73 -22.74
C SER A 87 19.41 5.89 -23.28
N LEU A 88 18.44 6.24 -22.44
CA LEU A 88 17.05 6.48 -22.86
C LEU A 88 16.92 7.73 -23.73
N MET A 89 17.61 8.82 -23.40
CA MET A 89 17.58 10.07 -24.18
C MET A 89 18.01 9.90 -25.64
N GLY A 90 18.89 8.93 -25.94
CA GLY A 90 19.29 8.61 -27.31
C GLY A 90 18.12 8.17 -28.20
N TYR A 91 17.01 7.71 -27.60
CA TYR A 91 15.83 7.21 -28.30
C TYR A 91 14.65 8.18 -28.26
N ARG A 92 14.81 9.41 -27.71
CA ARG A 92 13.73 10.39 -27.55
C ARG A 92 12.96 10.73 -28.84
N HIS A 93 13.62 10.57 -29.99
CA HIS A 93 13.06 10.89 -31.31
C HIS A 93 12.24 9.74 -31.92
N MET A 94 12.24 8.55 -31.31
CA MET A 94 11.50 7.39 -31.79
C MET A 94 10.05 7.43 -31.28
N GLN A 95 9.08 7.41 -32.20
CA GLN A 95 7.65 7.48 -31.87
C GLN A 95 7.04 6.12 -31.47
N ASP A 96 7.52 5.00 -32.01
CA ASP A 96 7.12 3.64 -31.59
C ASP A 96 8.22 3.01 -30.72
N LEU A 97 8.52 3.65 -29.58
CA LEU A 97 9.48 3.11 -28.63
C LEU A 97 8.80 2.10 -27.70
N ARG A 98 9.27 0.86 -27.76
CA ARG A 98 8.96 -0.19 -26.78
C ARG A 98 10.22 -0.60 -26.06
N CYS A 99 10.33 -0.16 -24.80
CA CYS A 99 11.48 -0.42 -23.97
C CYS A 99 11.13 -1.17 -22.70
N ILE A 100 11.98 -2.15 -22.33
CA ILE A 100 11.89 -2.83 -21.04
C ILE A 100 13.20 -2.65 -20.29
N VAL A 101 13.10 -2.13 -19.06
CA VAL A 101 14.21 -1.99 -18.13
C VAL A 101 14.11 -3.08 -17.07
N PHE A 102 15.06 -4.02 -17.07
CA PHE A 102 15.11 -5.11 -16.11
C PHE A 102 15.91 -4.73 -14.86
N VAL A 103 15.27 -4.85 -13.70
CA VAL A 103 15.86 -4.60 -12.38
C VAL A 103 15.77 -5.84 -11.47
N GLU A 104 16.64 -5.93 -10.48
CA GLU A 104 16.66 -7.05 -9.54
C GLU A 104 15.58 -6.90 -8.45
N ARG A 105 15.44 -5.69 -7.88
CA ARG A 105 14.59 -5.43 -6.71
C ARG A 105 13.28 -4.73 -7.10
N VAL A 106 12.18 -5.14 -6.45
CA VAL A 106 10.85 -4.52 -6.62
C VAL A 106 10.86 -3.03 -6.28
N ILE A 107 11.52 -2.64 -5.19
CA ILE A 107 11.61 -1.24 -4.76
C ILE A 107 12.27 -0.38 -5.85
N THR A 108 13.33 -0.89 -6.48
CA THR A 108 14.02 -0.19 -7.57
C THR A 108 13.09 0.03 -8.77
N SER A 109 12.20 -0.92 -9.08
CA SER A 109 11.22 -0.74 -10.17
C SER A 109 10.23 0.39 -9.91
N ILE A 110 9.78 0.54 -8.66
CA ILE A 110 8.83 1.57 -8.24
C ILE A 110 9.49 2.94 -8.25
N VAL A 111 10.68 3.05 -7.64
CA VAL A 111 11.41 4.33 -7.55
C VAL A 111 11.83 4.82 -8.94
N LEU A 112 12.29 3.93 -9.82
CA LEU A 112 12.65 4.32 -11.19
C LEU A 112 11.43 4.74 -12.01
N GLU A 113 10.26 4.14 -11.78
CA GLU A 113 9.04 4.55 -12.48
C GLU A 113 8.61 5.96 -12.08
N ALA A 114 8.61 6.25 -10.78
CA ALA A 114 8.33 7.58 -10.27
C ALA A 114 9.34 8.61 -10.80
N LEU A 115 10.64 8.31 -10.69
CA LEU A 115 11.71 9.20 -11.15
C LEU A 115 11.61 9.47 -12.66
N LEU A 116 11.51 8.44 -13.49
CA LEU A 116 11.45 8.63 -14.95
C LEU A 116 10.15 9.33 -15.37
N SER A 117 9.06 9.18 -14.62
CA SER A 117 7.80 9.90 -14.88
C SER A 117 7.88 11.38 -14.54
N THR A 118 8.78 11.79 -13.64
CA THR A 118 8.96 13.20 -13.24
C THR A 118 9.88 14.01 -14.16
N ILE A 119 10.68 13.35 -15.00
CA ILE A 119 11.66 14.05 -15.86
C ILE A 119 10.95 14.66 -17.08
N ASN A 120 10.82 15.98 -17.09
CA ASN A 120 10.14 16.76 -18.14
C ASN A 120 10.70 16.53 -19.56
N GLN A 121 11.99 16.19 -19.66
CA GLN A 121 12.67 15.94 -20.94
C GLN A 121 12.23 14.62 -21.62
N MET A 122 11.48 13.77 -20.92
CA MET A 122 10.81 12.57 -21.46
C MET A 122 9.29 12.76 -21.60
N SER A 123 8.81 14.01 -21.62
CA SER A 123 7.40 14.34 -21.85
C SER A 123 6.90 13.72 -23.15
N GLY A 124 6.00 12.74 -23.02
CA GLY A 124 5.47 11.95 -24.13
C GLY A 124 5.59 10.43 -23.92
N TRP A 125 6.47 9.96 -23.04
CA TRP A 125 6.59 8.55 -22.72
C TRP A 125 5.82 8.17 -21.47
N SER A 126 4.89 7.23 -21.60
CA SER A 126 4.25 6.60 -20.45
C SER A 126 5.15 5.49 -19.91
N VAL A 127 5.56 5.62 -18.64
CA VAL A 127 6.34 4.64 -17.90
C VAL A 127 5.42 3.87 -16.95
N ARG A 128 5.62 2.56 -16.82
CA ARG A 128 4.93 1.69 -15.84
C ARG A 128 5.92 0.69 -15.26
N TYR A 129 5.68 0.22 -14.04
CA TYR A 129 6.49 -0.86 -13.44
C TYR A 129 5.72 -2.19 -13.36
N MET A 130 6.45 -3.31 -13.43
CA MET A 130 5.91 -4.65 -13.22
C MET A 130 6.81 -5.50 -12.29
N ALA A 131 6.25 -6.03 -11.21
CA ALA A 131 7.03 -6.73 -10.20
C ALA A 131 6.46 -8.10 -9.82
N SER A 132 7.33 -9.09 -9.61
CA SER A 132 6.94 -10.40 -9.06
C SER A 132 6.97 -10.35 -7.53
N GLY A 133 5.81 -10.48 -6.89
CA GLY A 133 5.75 -10.53 -5.43
C GLY A 133 4.45 -11.14 -4.90
N ARG A 134 4.49 -12.43 -4.52
CA ARG A 134 3.50 -12.99 -3.57
C ARG A 134 3.77 -12.53 -2.13
N ASN A 135 5.01 -12.12 -1.81
CA ASN A 135 5.47 -11.87 -0.43
C ASN A 135 6.23 -10.54 -0.22
N CYS A 136 6.15 -9.56 -1.13
CA CYS A 136 6.73 -8.23 -0.88
C CYS A 136 5.61 -7.30 -0.43
N GLY A 137 5.68 -6.80 0.81
CA GLY A 137 4.67 -5.90 1.40
C GLY A 137 4.51 -4.54 0.69
N LEU A 138 5.23 -4.31 -0.41
CA LEU A 138 5.02 -3.21 -1.34
C LEU A 138 4.32 -3.72 -2.61
N GLN A 139 3.06 -3.32 -2.76
CA GLN A 139 2.27 -3.28 -4.00
C GLN A 139 2.16 -4.63 -4.73
N HIS A 140 1.28 -5.50 -4.20
CA HIS A 140 0.83 -6.68 -4.95
C HIS A 140 0.10 -6.23 -6.24
N GLN A 141 0.68 -6.56 -7.39
CA GLN A 141 0.03 -6.42 -8.68
C GLN A 141 -0.64 -7.77 -9.02
N SER A 142 -1.96 -7.73 -9.27
CA SER A 142 -2.71 -8.93 -9.66
C SER A 142 -2.32 -9.38 -11.06
N ARG A 143 -2.53 -10.66 -11.39
CA ARG A 143 -2.29 -11.17 -12.75
C ARG A 143 -3.08 -10.40 -13.81
N ASN A 144 -4.29 -9.93 -13.48
CA ASN A 144 -5.11 -9.12 -14.37
C ASN A 144 -4.45 -7.76 -14.66
N LYS A 145 -3.84 -7.12 -13.65
CA LYS A 145 -3.10 -5.87 -13.82
C LYS A 145 -1.85 -6.05 -14.68
N HIS A 146 -1.17 -7.18 -14.57
CA HIS A 146 -0.03 -7.48 -15.46
C HIS A 146 -0.48 -7.61 -16.92
N VAL A 147 -1.59 -8.30 -17.17
CA VAL A 147 -2.17 -8.44 -18.51
C VAL A 147 -2.57 -7.06 -19.07
N GLU A 148 -3.23 -6.23 -18.27
CA GLU A 148 -3.61 -4.87 -18.66
C GLU A 148 -2.41 -3.99 -19.04
N ILE A 149 -1.32 -4.05 -18.27
CA ILE A 149 -0.09 -3.30 -18.58
C ILE A 149 0.54 -3.81 -19.88
N VAL A 150 0.58 -5.13 -20.09
CA VAL A 150 1.12 -5.73 -21.33
C VAL A 150 0.25 -5.38 -22.54
N ASP A 151 -1.07 -5.39 -22.41
CA ASP A 151 -1.98 -5.00 -23.49
C ASP A 151 -1.88 -3.51 -23.80
N SER A 152 -1.70 -2.67 -22.78
CA SER A 152 -1.42 -1.24 -22.96
C SER A 152 -0.09 -1.00 -23.68
N PHE A 153 0.93 -1.82 -23.39
CA PHE A 153 2.22 -1.81 -24.06
C PHE A 153 2.15 -2.33 -25.51
N ARG A 154 1.29 -3.31 -25.78
CA ARG A 154 1.01 -3.78 -27.16
C ARG A 154 0.35 -2.68 -27.98
N SER A 155 -0.62 -1.97 -27.41
CA SER A 155 -1.35 -0.87 -28.06
C SER A 155 -0.55 0.43 -28.22
N GLY A 156 0.70 0.48 -27.75
CA GLY A 156 1.55 1.69 -27.84
C GLY A 156 1.22 2.79 -26.82
N LYS A 157 0.28 2.55 -25.90
CA LYS A 157 -0.08 3.51 -24.83
C LYS A 157 1.02 3.62 -23.77
N VAL A 158 1.72 2.52 -23.51
CA VAL A 158 2.88 2.45 -22.59
C VAL A 158 4.14 2.26 -23.42
N HIS A 159 5.16 3.07 -23.17
CA HIS A 159 6.41 3.09 -23.93
C HIS A 159 7.55 2.39 -23.18
N LEU A 160 7.58 2.56 -21.85
CA LEU A 160 8.60 1.98 -20.98
C LEU A 160 7.96 1.08 -19.92
N ILE A 161 8.46 -0.15 -19.78
CA ILE A 161 8.14 -1.02 -18.64
C ILE A 161 9.40 -1.26 -17.82
N ILE A 162 9.37 -0.93 -16.53
CA ILE A 162 10.43 -1.30 -15.59
C ILE A 162 10.00 -2.59 -14.89
N ALA A 163 10.67 -3.69 -15.20
CA ALA A 163 10.25 -5.01 -14.73
C ALA A 163 11.32 -5.74 -13.91
N THR A 164 10.87 -6.53 -12.93
CA THR A 164 11.71 -7.59 -12.36
C THR A 164 11.71 -8.81 -13.28
N GLN A 165 12.16 -9.98 -12.80
CA GLN A 165 12.21 -11.24 -13.57
C GLN A 165 10.84 -11.74 -14.12
N ILE A 166 9.73 -11.03 -13.87
CA ILE A 166 8.38 -11.46 -14.26
C ILE A 166 8.13 -11.40 -15.77
N LEU A 167 8.79 -10.49 -16.49
CA LEU A 167 8.70 -10.39 -17.94
C LEU A 167 9.69 -11.31 -18.67
N GLU A 168 10.50 -12.07 -17.93
CA GLU A 168 11.39 -13.05 -18.52
C GLU A 168 10.60 -14.29 -18.97
N GLU A 169 9.56 -14.69 -18.23
CA GLU A 169 8.84 -15.95 -18.44
C GLU A 169 7.32 -15.84 -18.24
N GLY A 170 6.54 -16.58 -19.04
CA GLY A 170 5.12 -16.84 -18.77
C GLY A 170 4.12 -15.73 -19.12
N LEU A 171 4.59 -14.57 -19.62
CA LEU A 171 3.76 -13.52 -20.20
C LEU A 171 4.16 -13.30 -21.68
N ASP A 172 3.16 -13.14 -22.53
CA ASP A 172 3.34 -12.92 -23.96
C ASP A 172 3.57 -11.43 -24.23
N VAL A 173 4.84 -11.01 -24.22
CA VAL A 173 5.25 -9.61 -24.40
C VAL A 173 5.59 -9.36 -25.86
N PRO A 174 5.11 -8.25 -26.47
CA PRO A 174 5.44 -7.91 -27.86
C PRO A 174 6.95 -7.69 -28.04
N SER A 175 7.42 -7.83 -29.28
CA SER A 175 8.79 -7.49 -29.67
C SER A 175 9.12 -6.06 -29.28
N CYS A 176 10.27 -5.85 -28.64
CA CYS A 176 10.73 -4.54 -28.16
C CYS A 176 11.88 -4.00 -29.02
N ASN A 177 12.02 -2.66 -29.06
CA ASN A 177 13.15 -1.98 -29.68
C ASN A 177 14.37 -1.93 -28.77
N LEU A 178 14.16 -1.77 -27.46
CA LEU A 178 15.25 -1.54 -26.52
C LEU A 178 15.05 -2.36 -25.25
N ILE A 179 16.03 -3.18 -24.91
CA ILE A 179 16.05 -3.88 -23.63
C ILE A 179 17.27 -3.40 -22.84
N ILE A 180 17.03 -2.83 -21.66
CA ILE A 180 18.10 -2.37 -20.76
C ILE A 180 18.13 -3.25 -19.53
N ARG A 181 19.25 -3.93 -19.29
CA ARG A 181 19.52 -4.60 -18.02
C ARG A 181 20.18 -3.60 -17.08
N PHE A 182 19.38 -3.02 -16.19
CA PHE A 182 19.88 -2.15 -15.14
C PHE A 182 20.71 -2.96 -14.13
N ASP A 183 20.23 -4.14 -13.76
CA ASP A 183 20.98 -5.10 -12.94
C ASP A 183 21.43 -6.31 -13.76
N GLN A 184 22.54 -6.93 -13.34
CA GLN A 184 23.09 -8.09 -14.04
C GLN A 184 22.12 -9.28 -13.94
N ALA A 185 21.97 -10.02 -15.05
CA ALA A 185 21.12 -11.21 -15.07
C ALA A 185 21.64 -12.27 -14.08
N ALA A 186 20.72 -12.89 -13.31
CA ALA A 186 21.08 -13.89 -12.31
C ALA A 186 21.55 -15.22 -12.95
N THR A 187 21.02 -15.56 -14.12
CA THR A 187 21.29 -16.83 -14.82
C THR A 187 21.43 -16.64 -16.33
N VAL A 188 22.08 -17.60 -17.01
CA VAL A 188 22.16 -17.63 -18.49
C VAL A 188 20.77 -17.68 -19.12
N ARG A 189 19.83 -18.41 -18.51
CA ARG A 189 18.44 -18.50 -18.96
C ARG A 189 17.76 -17.13 -18.94
N SER A 190 17.84 -16.43 -17.81
CA SER A 190 17.32 -15.07 -17.64
C SER A 190 17.89 -14.11 -18.71
N PHE A 191 19.20 -14.17 -18.94
CA PHE A 191 19.89 -13.41 -19.98
C PHE A 191 19.32 -13.69 -21.37
N ILE A 192 19.26 -14.97 -21.79
CA ILE A 192 18.75 -15.37 -23.11
C ILE A 192 17.29 -14.97 -23.28
N GLN A 193 16.44 -15.18 -22.26
CA GLN A 193 15.01 -14.86 -22.34
C GLN A 193 14.77 -13.35 -22.49
N SER A 194 15.47 -12.51 -21.72
CA SER A 194 15.35 -11.05 -21.87
C SER A 194 15.89 -10.55 -23.19
N ARG A 195 17.02 -11.09 -23.66
CA ARG A 195 17.57 -10.76 -24.98
C ARG A 195 16.60 -11.17 -26.08
N GLY A 196 15.93 -12.29 -25.90
CA GLY A 196 14.87 -12.77 -26.77
C GLY A 196 13.63 -11.88 -26.83
N ARG A 197 13.54 -10.77 -26.08
CA ARG A 197 12.46 -9.77 -26.20
C ARG A 197 12.83 -8.60 -27.12
N ALA A 198 14.11 -8.34 -27.35
CA ALA A 198 14.61 -7.40 -28.35
C ALA A 198 14.54 -8.05 -29.74
N ARG A 199 13.38 -8.00 -30.40
CA ARG A 199 13.12 -8.65 -31.70
C ARG A 199 12.71 -7.70 -32.81
N MET A 200 12.48 -6.42 -32.52
CA MET A 200 12.17 -5.45 -33.58
C MET A 200 13.41 -5.19 -34.45
N GLN A 201 13.19 -4.70 -35.67
CA GLN A 201 14.31 -4.31 -36.53
C GLN A 201 15.14 -3.23 -35.84
N HIS A 202 16.47 -3.37 -35.92
CA HIS A 202 17.43 -2.50 -35.23
C HIS A 202 17.23 -2.43 -33.71
N SER A 203 16.80 -3.54 -33.09
CA SER A 203 16.65 -3.56 -31.62
C SER A 203 18.00 -3.66 -30.91
N ASP A 204 18.15 -2.90 -29.84
CA ASP A 204 19.35 -2.87 -29.01
C ASP A 204 19.14 -3.55 -27.65
N TYR A 205 20.19 -4.26 -27.21
CA TYR A 205 20.23 -4.93 -25.93
C TYR A 205 21.40 -4.39 -25.10
N VAL A 206 21.09 -3.57 -24.10
CA VAL A 206 22.06 -2.80 -23.32
C VAL A 206 22.27 -3.45 -21.95
N LEU A 207 23.52 -3.64 -21.56
CA LEU A 207 23.93 -4.19 -20.26
C LEU A 207 24.70 -3.13 -19.48
N LEU A 208 24.17 -2.67 -18.35
CA LEU A 208 24.88 -1.73 -17.48
C LEU A 208 25.82 -2.48 -16.54
N VAL A 209 27.13 -2.23 -16.68
CA VAL A 209 28.19 -2.82 -15.84
C VAL A 209 29.01 -1.71 -15.21
N ARG A 210 29.26 -1.83 -13.89
CA ARG A 210 30.08 -0.84 -13.16
C ARG A 210 31.54 -0.92 -13.63
N ARG A 211 32.13 0.23 -13.96
CA ARG A 211 33.56 0.31 -14.31
C ARG A 211 34.41 -0.16 -13.12
N GLY A 212 35.34 -1.07 -13.37
CA GLY A 212 36.22 -1.66 -12.35
C GLY A 212 35.69 -2.95 -11.70
N ASP A 213 34.45 -3.37 -11.98
CA ASP A 213 33.92 -4.64 -11.48
C ASP A 213 34.29 -5.81 -12.41
N VAL A 214 35.44 -6.43 -12.13
CA VAL A 214 35.99 -7.56 -12.90
C VAL A 214 35.08 -8.79 -12.82
N ASN A 215 34.38 -8.99 -11.71
CA ASN A 215 33.47 -10.12 -11.51
C ASN A 215 32.21 -9.97 -12.36
N ALA A 216 31.60 -8.79 -12.38
CA ALA A 216 30.46 -8.52 -13.25
C ALA A 216 30.83 -8.59 -14.73
N LEU A 217 31.99 -8.07 -15.12
CA LEU A 217 32.47 -8.12 -16.51
C LEU A 217 32.70 -9.56 -16.96
N SER A 218 33.41 -10.37 -16.17
CA SER A 218 33.70 -11.78 -16.50
C SER A 218 32.44 -12.64 -16.58
N LYS A 219 31.46 -12.43 -15.68
CA LYS A 219 30.14 -13.08 -15.75
C LYS A 219 29.40 -12.72 -17.05
N THR A 220 29.42 -11.45 -17.44
CA THR A 220 28.78 -10.98 -18.67
C THR A 220 29.42 -11.60 -19.91
N GLN A 221 30.75 -11.66 -19.96
CA GLN A 221 31.47 -12.33 -21.03
C GLN A 221 31.15 -13.82 -21.12
N LYS A 222 31.03 -14.51 -19.96
CA LYS A 222 30.59 -15.92 -19.92
C LYS A 222 29.19 -16.08 -20.52
N PHE A 223 28.23 -15.22 -20.17
CA PHE A 223 26.88 -15.28 -20.72
C PHE A 223 26.83 -15.05 -22.23
N LEU A 224 27.64 -14.11 -22.74
CA LEU A 224 27.78 -13.88 -24.18
C LEU A 224 28.34 -15.12 -24.89
N LYS A 225 29.42 -15.71 -24.36
CA LYS A 225 30.02 -16.95 -24.90
C LYS A 225 29.03 -18.12 -24.86
N SER A 226 28.36 -18.35 -23.74
CA SER A 226 27.36 -19.41 -23.60
C SER A 226 26.20 -19.26 -24.59
N GLY A 227 25.71 -18.03 -24.80
CA GLY A 227 24.65 -17.77 -25.78
C GLY A 227 25.10 -18.02 -27.23
N GLN A 228 26.37 -17.77 -27.54
CA GLN A 228 26.93 -18.05 -28.86
C GLN A 228 27.10 -19.56 -29.09
N ILE A 229 27.65 -20.30 -28.12
CA ILE A 229 27.79 -21.76 -28.20
C ILE A 229 26.43 -22.42 -28.44
N MET A 230 25.38 -22.00 -27.72
CA MET A 230 24.03 -22.53 -27.92
C MET A 230 23.50 -22.26 -29.34
N ARG A 231 23.81 -21.10 -29.92
CA ARG A 231 23.39 -20.75 -31.28
C ARG A 231 24.13 -21.59 -32.32
N GLU A 232 25.43 -21.71 -32.19
CA GLU A 232 26.27 -22.51 -33.09
C GLU A 232 25.84 -23.99 -33.08
N GLU A 233 25.56 -24.54 -31.91
CA GLU A 233 25.10 -25.93 -31.79
C GLU A 233 23.69 -26.12 -32.35
N SER A 234 22.79 -25.15 -32.16
CA SER A 234 21.46 -25.16 -32.77
C SER A 234 21.53 -25.15 -34.30
N GLN A 235 22.43 -24.34 -34.88
CA GLN A 235 22.62 -24.28 -36.33
C GLN A 235 23.23 -25.56 -36.89
N ARG A 236 24.15 -26.20 -36.15
CA ARG A 236 24.69 -27.52 -36.52
C ARG A 236 23.59 -28.59 -36.57
N LEU A 237 22.69 -28.57 -35.61
CA LEU A 237 21.57 -29.51 -35.52
C LEU A 237 20.47 -29.25 -36.56
N GLU A 238 20.32 -28.01 -37.05
CA GLU A 238 19.36 -27.64 -38.10
C GLU A 238 19.60 -28.41 -39.41
N SER A 239 20.86 -28.77 -39.69
CA SER A 239 21.27 -29.65 -40.81
C SER A 239 20.95 -31.14 -40.61
N THR A 240 20.56 -31.57 -39.40
CA THR A 240 20.20 -32.96 -39.11
C THR A 240 18.69 -33.09 -39.17
N CYS A 241 18.16 -33.43 -40.34
CA CYS A 241 16.72 -33.63 -40.54
C CYS A 241 16.19 -34.62 -39.49
N CYS A 242 15.29 -34.16 -38.62
CA CYS A 242 14.59 -35.04 -37.70
C CYS A 242 13.74 -36.00 -38.53
N GLN A 243 14.19 -37.23 -38.72
CA GLN A 243 13.35 -38.26 -39.31
C GLN A 243 12.11 -38.43 -38.42
N PRO A 244 10.89 -38.36 -38.97
CA PRO A 244 9.69 -38.62 -38.19
C PRO A 244 9.83 -40.03 -37.61
N LEU A 245 9.67 -40.14 -36.29
CA LEU A 245 9.75 -41.39 -35.56
C LEU A 245 8.64 -42.31 -36.08
N LEU A 246 8.98 -43.17 -37.04
CA LEU A 246 8.06 -44.08 -37.68
C LEU A 246 7.72 -45.19 -36.67
N ASN A 247 6.63 -44.96 -35.95
CA ASN A 247 5.55 -45.92 -35.70
C ASN A 247 5.86 -47.26 -35.00
N THR A 248 6.92 -47.39 -34.21
CA THR A 248 7.28 -48.69 -33.59
C THR A 248 7.06 -48.82 -32.07
N LEU A 249 6.62 -47.77 -31.35
CA LEU A 249 6.64 -47.79 -29.87
C LEU A 249 5.31 -47.56 -29.15
N CYS A 250 4.16 -47.39 -29.82
CA CYS A 250 2.89 -47.18 -29.11
C CYS A 250 1.74 -47.99 -29.72
N ASN A 251 1.43 -49.15 -29.11
CA ASN A 251 0.17 -49.89 -29.31
C ASN A 251 -1.07 -49.13 -28.75
N GLU A 252 -1.05 -47.79 -28.72
CA GLU A 252 -2.17 -46.99 -28.21
C GLU A 252 -3.06 -46.54 -29.38
N GLU A 253 -4.38 -46.63 -29.21
CA GLU A 253 -5.33 -46.10 -30.18
C GLU A 253 -5.13 -44.58 -30.35
N PHE A 254 -4.87 -44.13 -31.58
CA PHE A 254 -4.76 -42.73 -31.94
C PHE A 254 -5.70 -42.40 -33.11
N TYR A 255 -6.01 -41.12 -33.26
CA TYR A 255 -6.74 -40.58 -34.40
C TYR A 255 -5.81 -39.66 -35.19
N GLY A 256 -5.52 -40.03 -36.44
CA GLY A 256 -4.65 -39.27 -37.33
C GLY A 256 -5.42 -38.77 -38.56
N VAL A 257 -5.09 -37.57 -39.02
CA VAL A 257 -5.59 -37.01 -40.29
C VAL A 257 -4.52 -37.22 -41.36
N GLU A 258 -4.84 -38.01 -42.39
CA GLU A 258 -3.88 -38.41 -43.42
C GLU A 258 -3.40 -37.25 -44.30
N SER A 259 -4.22 -36.20 -44.48
CA SER A 259 -3.89 -35.04 -45.31
C SER A 259 -2.84 -34.11 -44.68
N THR A 260 -2.85 -33.97 -43.35
CA THR A 260 -2.00 -33.01 -42.61
C THR A 260 -0.95 -33.68 -41.72
N GLY A 261 -1.07 -34.97 -41.47
CA GLY A 261 -0.23 -35.71 -40.51
C GLY A 261 -0.50 -35.35 -39.05
N ALA A 262 -1.61 -34.64 -38.75
CA ALA A 262 -2.00 -34.30 -37.38
C ALA A 262 -2.48 -35.56 -36.63
N ILE A 263 -2.00 -35.77 -35.41
CA ILE A 263 -2.32 -36.96 -34.60
C ILE A 263 -2.81 -36.53 -33.21
N VAL A 264 -3.93 -37.11 -32.78
CA VAL A 264 -4.45 -37.04 -31.40
C VAL A 264 -4.39 -38.42 -30.77
N THR A 265 -3.71 -38.49 -29.63
CA THR A 265 -3.58 -39.69 -28.79
C THR A 265 -4.59 -39.69 -27.65
N LEU A 266 -4.80 -40.83 -27.00
CA LEU A 266 -5.64 -40.94 -25.79
C LEU A 266 -5.26 -39.92 -24.70
N ASN A 267 -3.98 -39.57 -24.57
CA ASN A 267 -3.51 -38.65 -23.54
C ASN A 267 -3.78 -37.17 -23.90
N SER A 268 -3.71 -36.82 -25.18
CA SER A 268 -3.94 -35.44 -25.67
C SER A 268 -5.41 -35.12 -25.90
N SER A 269 -6.28 -36.13 -26.09
CA SER A 269 -7.71 -35.94 -26.37
C SER A 269 -8.45 -35.12 -25.30
N ILE A 270 -8.12 -35.30 -24.01
CA ILE A 270 -8.73 -34.54 -22.91
C ILE A 270 -8.36 -33.05 -23.00
N GLN A 271 -7.11 -32.74 -23.34
CA GLN A 271 -6.65 -31.36 -23.44
C GLN A 271 -7.29 -30.67 -24.64
N LEU A 272 -7.41 -31.38 -25.77
CA LEU A 272 -8.04 -30.85 -26.97
C LEU A 272 -9.53 -30.54 -26.77
N ILE A 273 -10.29 -31.42 -26.10
CA ILE A 273 -11.71 -31.15 -25.80
C ILE A 273 -11.89 -29.96 -24.85
N ASN A 274 -11.03 -29.81 -23.84
CA ASN A 274 -11.08 -28.63 -22.96
C ASN A 274 -10.71 -27.36 -23.73
N PHE A 275 -9.73 -27.44 -24.63
CA PHE A 275 -9.33 -26.33 -25.49
C PHE A 275 -10.47 -25.93 -26.44
N PHE A 276 -11.14 -26.89 -27.06
CA PHE A 276 -12.33 -26.66 -27.88
C PHE A 276 -13.45 -25.98 -27.08
N CYS A 277 -13.78 -26.49 -25.88
CA CYS A 277 -14.81 -25.88 -25.05
C CYS A 277 -14.47 -24.43 -24.66
N SER A 278 -13.18 -24.12 -24.43
CA SER A 278 -12.74 -22.76 -24.11
C SER A 278 -12.89 -21.74 -25.25
N LYS A 279 -13.08 -22.21 -26.49
CA LYS A 279 -13.28 -21.38 -27.68
C LYS A 279 -14.76 -21.15 -28.02
N LEU A 280 -15.67 -21.85 -27.36
CA LEU A 280 -17.11 -21.62 -27.52
C LEU A 280 -17.51 -20.28 -26.88
N PRO A 281 -18.62 -19.66 -27.35
CA PRO A 281 -19.13 -18.41 -26.76
C PRO A 281 -19.31 -18.54 -25.25
N SER A 282 -18.69 -17.64 -24.51
CA SER A 282 -18.75 -17.58 -23.04
C SER A 282 -19.15 -16.19 -22.58
N ASP A 283 -19.95 -16.12 -21.54
CA ASP A 283 -20.36 -14.86 -20.90
C ASP A 283 -20.00 -14.90 -19.40
N GLU A 284 -20.16 -13.79 -18.69
CA GLU A 284 -19.83 -13.64 -17.27
C GLU A 284 -20.55 -14.69 -16.39
N TYR A 285 -21.75 -15.12 -16.80
CA TYR A 285 -22.55 -16.13 -16.10
C TYR A 285 -22.37 -17.57 -16.62
N PHE A 286 -21.74 -17.79 -17.79
CA PHE A 286 -21.64 -19.10 -18.41
C PHE A 286 -20.25 -19.37 -19.00
N LYS A 287 -19.51 -20.29 -18.36
CA LYS A 287 -18.24 -20.81 -18.86
C LYS A 287 -18.45 -22.20 -19.47
N PRO A 288 -18.25 -22.38 -20.79
CA PRO A 288 -18.41 -23.66 -21.46
C PRO A 288 -17.34 -24.66 -20.97
N LEU A 289 -17.79 -25.72 -20.30
CA LEU A 289 -16.93 -26.81 -19.79
C LEU A 289 -17.56 -28.18 -20.09
N PRO A 290 -16.74 -29.19 -20.42
CA PRO A 290 -17.22 -30.55 -20.63
C PRO A 290 -17.63 -31.21 -19.30
N ARG A 291 -18.79 -31.90 -19.28
CA ARG A 291 -19.29 -32.63 -18.11
C ARG A 291 -19.24 -34.13 -18.36
N PHE A 292 -18.61 -34.88 -17.46
CA PHE A 292 -18.50 -36.34 -17.55
C PHE A 292 -19.44 -37.01 -16.55
N LYS A 293 -20.28 -37.94 -17.03
CA LYS A 293 -21.04 -38.86 -16.18
C LYS A 293 -20.46 -40.27 -16.36
N ILE A 294 -19.94 -40.85 -15.29
CA ILE A 294 -19.31 -42.17 -15.32
C ILE A 294 -20.17 -43.12 -14.50
N ASP A 295 -20.66 -44.17 -15.14
CA ASP A 295 -21.29 -45.30 -14.45
C ASP A 295 -20.23 -46.38 -14.21
N LYS A 296 -19.80 -46.51 -12.96
CA LYS A 296 -18.77 -47.47 -12.56
C LYS A 296 -19.27 -48.92 -12.57
N ALA A 297 -20.58 -49.15 -12.47
CA ALA A 297 -21.16 -50.50 -12.42
C ALA A 297 -21.26 -51.11 -13.83
N LEU A 298 -21.58 -50.28 -14.82
CA LEU A 298 -21.69 -50.69 -16.22
C LEU A 298 -20.40 -50.47 -17.02
N GLY A 299 -19.42 -49.75 -16.47
CA GLY A 299 -18.18 -49.42 -17.17
C GLY A 299 -18.41 -48.48 -18.35
N THR A 300 -19.32 -47.52 -18.19
CA THR A 300 -19.75 -46.59 -19.24
C THR A 300 -19.46 -45.14 -18.87
N CYS A 301 -19.16 -44.30 -19.85
CA CYS A 301 -18.92 -42.87 -19.65
C CYS A 301 -19.63 -42.07 -20.72
N THR A 302 -20.37 -41.07 -20.27
CA THR A 302 -21.09 -40.11 -21.10
C THR A 302 -20.44 -38.74 -20.95
N LEU A 303 -19.94 -38.20 -22.06
CA LEU A 303 -19.45 -36.82 -22.14
C LEU A 303 -20.57 -35.92 -22.65
N HIS A 304 -20.93 -34.93 -21.85
CA HIS A 304 -21.82 -33.85 -22.25
C HIS A 304 -20.98 -32.60 -22.56
N LEU A 305 -21.06 -32.14 -23.80
CA LEU A 305 -20.49 -30.88 -24.25
C LEU A 305 -21.50 -29.72 -24.03
N PRO A 306 -21.05 -28.47 -23.97
CA PRO A 306 -21.92 -27.30 -23.83
C PRO A 306 -22.97 -27.22 -24.95
N MET A 307 -24.12 -26.57 -24.69
CA MET A 307 -25.19 -26.43 -25.69
C MET A 307 -24.77 -25.68 -26.96
N SER A 308 -23.71 -24.88 -26.87
CA SER A 308 -23.11 -24.17 -28.00
C SER A 308 -22.23 -25.06 -28.90
N SER A 309 -21.99 -26.32 -28.50
CA SER A 309 -21.25 -27.29 -29.29
C SER A 309 -22.19 -28.01 -30.27
N PRO A 310 -21.77 -28.26 -31.52
CA PRO A 310 -22.59 -28.97 -32.51
C PRO A 310 -22.83 -30.44 -32.11
N VAL A 311 -21.89 -31.05 -31.39
CA VAL A 311 -22.05 -32.36 -30.76
C VAL A 311 -22.35 -32.14 -29.28
N GLN A 312 -23.45 -32.71 -28.77
CA GLN A 312 -23.89 -32.49 -27.38
C GLN A 312 -23.53 -33.64 -26.44
N THR A 313 -23.70 -34.90 -26.85
CA THR A 313 -23.49 -36.05 -25.97
C THR A 313 -22.78 -37.18 -26.71
N ILE A 314 -21.65 -37.63 -26.17
CA ILE A 314 -20.86 -38.75 -26.69
C ILE A 314 -20.80 -39.87 -25.65
N TYR A 315 -20.98 -41.10 -26.11
CA TYR A 315 -20.97 -42.30 -25.28
C TYR A 315 -19.80 -43.23 -25.64
N ALA A 316 -19.10 -43.76 -24.62
CA ALA A 316 -18.17 -44.88 -24.80
C ALA A 316 -18.14 -45.81 -23.58
N GLU A 317 -17.75 -47.05 -23.85
CA GLU A 317 -17.61 -48.15 -22.89
C GLU A 317 -16.14 -48.53 -22.75
N GLY A 318 -15.72 -48.95 -21.56
CA GLY A 318 -14.36 -49.46 -21.37
C GLY A 318 -13.88 -49.49 -19.93
N LYS A 319 -12.58 -49.77 -19.76
CA LYS A 319 -11.94 -49.80 -18.43
C LYS A 319 -12.01 -48.43 -17.77
N VAL A 320 -12.47 -48.38 -16.51
CA VAL A 320 -12.69 -47.15 -15.73
C VAL A 320 -11.48 -46.20 -15.69
N SER A 321 -10.25 -46.73 -15.78
CA SER A 321 -9.02 -45.93 -15.79
C SER A 321 -8.77 -45.15 -17.10
N ILE A 322 -9.25 -45.66 -18.24
CA ILE A 322 -8.98 -45.08 -19.58
C ILE A 322 -10.28 -44.53 -20.21
N ILE A 323 -11.45 -44.87 -19.66
CA ILE A 323 -12.76 -44.55 -20.25
C ILE A 323 -12.96 -43.05 -20.55
N LYS A 324 -12.43 -42.14 -19.71
CA LYS A 324 -12.47 -40.70 -19.97
C LYS A 324 -11.71 -40.32 -21.25
N LYS A 325 -10.52 -40.92 -21.45
CA LYS A 325 -9.66 -40.68 -22.61
C LYS A 325 -10.28 -41.24 -23.89
N VAL A 326 -10.90 -42.42 -23.80
CA VAL A 326 -11.62 -43.07 -24.91
C VAL A 326 -12.81 -42.23 -25.36
N VAL A 327 -13.65 -41.76 -24.42
CA VAL A 327 -14.79 -40.89 -24.76
C VAL A 327 -14.30 -39.57 -25.39
N CYS A 328 -13.24 -38.95 -24.87
CA CYS A 328 -12.69 -37.73 -25.46
C CYS A 328 -12.08 -37.96 -26.85
N LEU A 329 -11.42 -39.09 -27.10
CA LEU A 329 -10.86 -39.40 -28.42
C LEU A 329 -11.97 -39.60 -29.46
N LYS A 330 -13.05 -40.30 -29.05
CA LYS A 330 -14.26 -40.44 -29.87
C LYS A 330 -14.92 -39.08 -30.13
N ALA A 331 -14.98 -38.21 -29.12
CA ALA A 331 -15.49 -36.85 -29.27
C ALA A 331 -14.65 -36.01 -30.25
N CYS A 332 -13.32 -36.10 -30.23
CA CYS A 332 -12.46 -35.41 -31.21
C CYS A 332 -12.75 -35.89 -32.64
N ARG A 333 -12.99 -37.19 -32.83
CA ARG A 333 -13.35 -37.75 -34.14
C ARG A 333 -14.69 -37.23 -34.64
N GLU A 334 -15.70 -37.20 -33.77
CA GLU A 334 -17.03 -36.69 -34.12
C GLU A 334 -17.02 -35.18 -34.38
N LEU A 335 -16.27 -34.40 -33.59
CA LEU A 335 -16.12 -32.95 -33.81
C LEU A 335 -15.39 -32.62 -35.12
N HIS A 336 -14.37 -33.42 -35.50
CA HIS A 336 -13.71 -33.28 -36.79
C HIS A 336 -14.64 -33.69 -37.95
N ALA A 337 -15.41 -34.77 -37.81
CA ALA A 337 -16.37 -35.20 -38.84
C ALA A 337 -17.48 -34.18 -39.09
N VAL A 338 -17.85 -33.39 -38.07
CA VAL A 338 -18.84 -32.30 -38.16
C VAL A 338 -18.21 -30.97 -38.62
N GLY A 339 -16.90 -30.94 -38.86
CA GLY A 339 -16.16 -29.75 -39.28
C GLY A 339 -15.87 -28.73 -38.17
N ALA A 340 -16.22 -29.04 -36.92
CA ALA A 340 -15.96 -28.16 -35.77
C ALA A 340 -14.47 -28.11 -35.39
N LEU A 341 -13.71 -29.14 -35.78
CA LEU A 341 -12.24 -29.13 -35.79
C LEU A 341 -11.78 -29.13 -37.26
N THR A 342 -10.73 -28.38 -37.55
CA THR A 342 -10.05 -28.36 -38.85
C THR A 342 -9.20 -29.62 -39.08
N ASP A 343 -8.72 -29.85 -40.30
CA ASP A 343 -7.80 -30.94 -40.65
C ASP A 343 -6.49 -30.95 -39.82
N TYR A 344 -6.14 -29.83 -39.17
CA TYR A 344 -5.03 -29.74 -38.20
C TYR A 344 -5.44 -30.10 -36.76
N LEU A 345 -6.68 -30.59 -36.57
CA LEU A 345 -7.30 -30.92 -35.28
C LEU A 345 -7.38 -29.71 -34.33
N LEU A 346 -7.66 -28.53 -34.89
CA LEU A 346 -7.84 -27.27 -34.15
C LEU A 346 -9.27 -26.72 -34.29
N PRO A 347 -9.87 -26.12 -33.25
CA PRO A 347 -11.21 -25.51 -33.32
C PRO A 347 -11.30 -24.44 -34.41
N GLU A 348 -12.34 -24.49 -35.23
CA GLU A 348 -12.58 -23.47 -36.27
C GLU A 348 -12.96 -22.12 -35.64
N SER A 349 -12.17 -21.09 -35.92
CA SER A 349 -12.42 -19.70 -35.51
C SER A 349 -13.48 -19.07 -36.42
N SER A 350 -14.74 -19.08 -36.00
CA SER A 350 -15.74 -18.21 -36.64
C SER A 350 -15.51 -16.76 -36.19
N VAL A 351 -14.94 -15.96 -37.11
CA VAL A 351 -15.21 -14.53 -37.43
C VAL A 351 -13.90 -13.90 -37.94
N PRO A 352 -13.83 -13.49 -39.23
CA PRO A 352 -12.87 -12.50 -39.69
C PRO A 352 -13.14 -11.20 -38.94
N CYS A 353 -12.07 -10.60 -38.40
CA CYS A 353 -12.12 -9.31 -37.73
C CYS A 353 -12.44 -8.22 -38.78
N GLU A 354 -13.72 -8.03 -39.10
CA GLU A 354 -14.19 -6.76 -39.66
C GLU A 354 -14.45 -5.80 -38.50
N ASP A 355 -13.95 -4.59 -38.66
CA ASP A 355 -13.98 -3.49 -37.70
C ASP A 355 -15.42 -3.20 -37.24
N GLU A 356 -15.78 -3.69 -36.05
CA GLU A 356 -16.96 -3.20 -35.32
C GLU A 356 -16.69 -1.77 -34.87
N PRO A 357 -17.56 -0.80 -35.21
CA PRO A 357 -17.36 0.60 -34.87
C PRO A 357 -17.38 0.82 -33.36
N ASP A 358 -16.47 1.68 -32.90
CA ASP A 358 -16.29 2.11 -31.51
C ASP A 358 -17.61 2.37 -30.78
N ILE A 359 -18.11 1.36 -30.05
CA ILE A 359 -18.95 1.61 -28.88
C ILE A 359 -17.98 2.06 -27.79
N VAL A 360 -17.80 3.37 -27.70
CA VAL A 360 -17.14 4.04 -26.57
C VAL A 360 -17.95 3.73 -25.30
N VAL A 361 -17.72 2.56 -24.73
CA VAL A 361 -17.85 2.38 -23.29
C VAL A 361 -16.64 3.10 -22.73
N ASP A 362 -16.84 4.35 -22.30
CA ASP A 362 -15.89 5.05 -21.44
C ASP A 362 -15.63 4.19 -20.21
N LYS A 363 -14.61 3.33 -20.31
CA LYS A 363 -14.13 2.51 -19.21
C LYS A 363 -13.46 3.46 -18.24
N TYR A 364 -14.12 3.60 -17.09
CA TYR A 364 -13.67 4.24 -15.86
C TYR A 364 -12.15 4.44 -15.81
N LYS A 365 -11.72 5.71 -15.89
CA LYS A 365 -10.35 6.10 -15.56
C LYS A 365 -10.14 5.75 -14.09
N ASN A 366 -9.31 4.75 -13.79
CA ASN A 366 -8.79 4.48 -12.43
C ASN A 366 -7.76 5.54 -11.97
N GLY A 367 -8.07 6.81 -12.22
CA GLY A 367 -7.63 7.90 -11.36
C GLY A 367 -8.87 8.32 -10.59
N GLN A 368 -9.31 7.51 -9.63
CA GLN A 368 -10.24 8.05 -8.64
C GLN A 368 -9.47 9.15 -7.91
N PRO A 369 -9.97 10.40 -7.87
CA PRO A 369 -9.44 11.36 -6.92
C PRO A 369 -9.60 10.75 -5.53
N ASP A 370 -8.56 10.79 -4.71
CA ASP A 370 -8.68 10.49 -3.29
C ASP A 370 -9.74 11.43 -2.73
N TYR A 371 -10.97 10.93 -2.64
CA TYR A 371 -12.12 11.74 -2.27
C TYR A 371 -12.03 11.95 -0.76
N PHE A 372 -11.42 13.05 -0.36
CA PHE A 372 -11.45 13.53 1.01
C PHE A 372 -12.77 14.27 1.25
N PRO A 373 -13.41 14.10 2.42
CA PRO A 373 -14.66 14.79 2.70
C PRO A 373 -14.44 16.30 2.66
N GLU A 374 -15.20 17.00 1.82
CA GLU A 374 -15.10 18.44 1.61
C GLU A 374 -15.17 19.25 2.91
N GLN A 375 -15.84 18.72 3.93
CA GLN A 375 -15.95 19.29 5.27
C GLN A 375 -14.60 19.42 5.97
N LEU A 376 -13.63 18.58 5.61
CA LEU A 376 -12.28 18.57 6.17
C LEU A 376 -11.22 19.10 5.19
N VAL A 377 -11.57 19.54 3.98
CA VAL A 377 -10.58 20.01 2.99
C VAL A 377 -10.62 21.54 2.87
N ASP A 378 -9.51 22.22 3.09
CA ASP A 378 -9.40 23.67 2.88
C ASP A 378 -7.91 24.06 2.74
N ASN A 379 -7.66 25.34 2.48
CA ASN A 379 -6.34 25.93 2.59
C ASN A 379 -6.12 26.42 4.03
N TRP A 380 -4.98 26.11 4.65
CA TRP A 380 -4.64 26.55 6.01
C TRP A 380 -4.63 28.08 6.18
N SER A 381 -4.32 28.84 5.13
CA SER A 381 -4.40 30.30 5.13
C SER A 381 -5.84 30.81 5.25
N SER A 382 -6.77 30.19 4.54
CA SER A 382 -8.22 30.46 4.63
C SER A 382 -8.76 29.99 5.99
N PHE A 383 -8.44 28.75 6.37
CA PHE A 383 -8.88 28.13 7.60
C PHE A 383 -8.48 28.95 8.82
N SER A 384 -7.25 29.50 8.88
CA SER A 384 -6.76 30.28 10.02
C SER A 384 -7.32 31.70 10.15
N ARG A 385 -7.88 32.27 9.07
CA ARG A 385 -8.51 33.61 9.07
C ARG A 385 -10.01 33.58 9.34
N ARG A 386 -10.60 32.39 9.45
CA ARG A 386 -12.06 32.19 9.52
C ARG A 386 -12.70 32.76 10.78
N GLY A 387 -11.98 32.78 11.90
CA GLY A 387 -12.46 33.25 13.20
C GLY A 387 -13.37 32.24 13.90
N PHE A 388 -14.41 31.71 13.24
CA PHE A 388 -15.40 30.81 13.85
C PHE A 388 -15.22 29.35 13.42
N TYR A 389 -15.30 28.43 14.40
CA TYR A 389 -15.13 26.98 14.21
C TYR A 389 -16.21 26.18 14.94
N TYR A 390 -16.70 25.12 14.30
CA TYR A 390 -17.69 24.21 14.86
C TYR A 390 -16.98 23.15 15.70
N CYS A 391 -17.41 22.96 16.93
CA CYS A 391 -16.74 22.11 17.91
C CYS A 391 -17.55 20.88 18.29
N TYR A 392 -16.86 19.74 18.26
CA TYR A 392 -17.38 18.45 18.68
C TYR A 392 -16.48 17.91 19.79
N MET A 393 -17.06 17.62 20.96
CA MET A 393 -16.33 16.96 22.04
C MET A 393 -16.26 15.48 21.74
N VAL A 394 -15.03 14.98 21.73
CA VAL A 394 -14.68 13.56 21.70
C VAL A 394 -14.47 13.11 23.14
N SER A 395 -15.30 12.17 23.57
CA SER A 395 -15.23 11.57 24.91
C SER A 395 -14.99 10.06 24.77
N LEU A 396 -14.15 9.51 25.65
CA LEU A 396 -13.77 8.10 25.67
C LEU A 396 -14.16 7.49 27.02
N GLU A 397 -15.16 6.60 27.02
CA GLU A 397 -15.71 5.98 28.23
C GLU A 397 -15.37 4.48 28.31
N GLY A 398 -15.23 3.93 29.52
CA GLY A 398 -15.17 2.46 29.70
C GLY A 398 -13.86 1.85 30.23
N CYS A 399 -12.88 2.63 30.71
CA CYS A 399 -11.67 2.07 31.35
C CYS A 399 -11.73 2.18 32.88
N SER A 400 -11.46 1.07 33.59
CA SER A 400 -11.61 0.91 35.04
C SER A 400 -10.59 1.65 35.92
N LYS A 401 -9.50 2.20 35.37
CA LYS A 401 -8.40 2.79 36.17
C LYS A 401 -8.18 4.30 35.97
N THR A 402 -8.35 4.82 34.76
CA THR A 402 -8.25 6.26 34.43
C THR A 402 -9.00 6.52 33.13
N THR A 403 -9.92 7.49 33.13
CA THR A 403 -10.61 7.95 31.94
C THR A 403 -9.66 8.82 31.10
N PRO A 404 -9.53 8.58 29.79
CA PRO A 404 -8.81 9.49 28.89
C PRO A 404 -9.39 10.92 28.96
N ALA A 405 -8.57 11.91 28.60
CA ALA A 405 -8.97 13.31 28.53
C ALA A 405 -9.90 13.50 27.34
N GLU A 406 -10.86 14.41 27.49
CA GLU A 406 -11.70 14.83 26.37
C GLU A 406 -10.87 15.65 25.37
N ILE A 407 -11.25 15.56 24.09
CA ILE A 407 -10.62 16.31 23.00
C ILE A 407 -11.72 17.06 22.26
N VAL A 408 -11.52 18.34 21.98
CA VAL A 408 -12.39 19.11 21.07
C VAL A 408 -11.86 18.98 19.66
N LEU A 409 -12.66 18.41 18.78
CA LEU A 409 -12.48 18.47 17.33
C LEU A 409 -13.13 19.75 16.80
N ALA A 410 -12.32 20.69 16.32
CA ALA A 410 -12.78 21.92 15.70
C ALA A 410 -12.61 21.86 14.17
N VAL A 411 -13.72 22.11 13.46
CA VAL A 411 -13.83 22.02 12.00
C VAL A 411 -14.47 23.28 11.40
N LYS A 412 -14.32 23.47 10.09
CA LYS A 412 -14.73 24.72 9.40
C LYS A 412 -16.26 24.88 9.24
N CYS A 413 -17.01 23.78 9.30
CA CYS A 413 -18.44 23.72 9.03
C CYS A 413 -19.10 22.62 9.87
N ASP A 414 -20.42 22.68 9.99
CA ASP A 414 -21.22 21.64 10.62
C ASP A 414 -21.12 20.32 9.83
N MET A 415 -20.81 19.22 10.53
CA MET A 415 -20.74 17.85 10.01
C MET A 415 -22.10 17.15 9.95
N GLY A 416 -23.17 17.79 10.45
CA GLY A 416 -24.55 17.29 10.39
C GLY A 416 -25.01 16.54 11.65
N SER A 417 -26.33 16.47 11.84
CA SER A 417 -26.98 15.89 13.03
C SER A 417 -26.77 14.38 13.19
N ASP A 418 -26.62 13.65 12.08
CA ASP A 418 -26.42 12.19 12.06
C ASP A 418 -25.08 11.77 12.68
N PHE A 419 -24.16 12.71 12.90
CA PHE A 419 -22.86 12.48 13.55
C PHE A 419 -22.93 12.51 15.09
N ILE A 420 -23.95 13.15 15.66
CA ILE A 420 -24.08 13.38 17.11
C ILE A 420 -24.55 12.12 17.85
N SER A 421 -25.19 11.17 17.15
CA SER A 421 -25.73 9.94 17.75
C SER A 421 -24.82 8.71 17.65
N ASN A 422 -23.63 8.84 17.05
CA ASN A 422 -22.81 7.68 16.70
C ASN A 422 -21.73 7.39 17.76
N SER A 423 -22.00 6.41 18.61
CA SER A 423 -20.98 5.78 19.45
C SER A 423 -20.41 4.53 18.77
N PHE A 424 -19.10 4.34 18.80
CA PHE A 424 -18.47 3.09 18.36
C PHE A 424 -17.40 2.61 19.34
N LYS A 425 -17.17 1.30 19.35
CA LYS A 425 -16.23 0.67 20.29
C LYS A 425 -14.82 0.65 19.71
N LEU A 426 -13.87 1.11 20.51
CA LEU A 426 -12.43 0.99 20.31
C LEU A 426 -11.91 -0.15 21.19
N TRP A 427 -11.19 -1.11 20.60
CA TRP A 427 -10.73 -2.31 21.28
C TRP A 427 -9.31 -2.11 21.83
N GLY A 428 -9.16 -2.12 23.15
CA GLY A 428 -7.85 -2.17 23.83
C GLY A 428 -7.36 -3.59 24.06
N VAL A 429 -6.20 -3.72 24.73
CA VAL A 429 -5.54 -5.01 25.00
C VAL A 429 -6.31 -5.88 26.01
N GLN A 430 -7.09 -5.27 26.91
CA GLN A 430 -7.87 -5.97 27.94
C GLN A 430 -9.35 -5.56 27.99
N ASP A 431 -9.66 -4.30 27.67
CA ASP A 431 -11.02 -3.71 27.73
C ASP A 431 -11.40 -3.01 26.40
N TYR A 432 -12.69 -2.76 26.20
CA TYR A 432 -13.18 -1.88 25.12
C TYR A 432 -13.48 -0.48 25.66
N LEU A 433 -13.09 0.54 24.91
CA LEU A 433 -13.45 1.94 25.13
C LEU A 433 -14.60 2.29 24.20
N SER A 434 -15.65 2.91 24.72
CA SER A 434 -16.72 3.51 23.91
C SER A 434 -16.32 4.92 23.54
N PHE A 435 -16.19 5.20 22.25
CA PHE A 435 -16.07 6.55 21.72
C PHE A 435 -17.46 7.16 21.60
N THR A 436 -17.62 8.38 22.10
CA THR A 436 -18.81 9.21 21.92
C THR A 436 -18.40 10.59 21.42
N MET A 437 -19.23 11.17 20.56
CA MET A 437 -19.02 12.51 20.04
C MET A 437 -20.26 13.36 20.22
N ARG A 438 -20.12 14.56 20.79
CA ARG A 438 -21.22 15.50 21.03
C ARG A 438 -20.90 16.87 20.46
N TYR A 439 -21.88 17.51 19.82
CA TYR A 439 -21.73 18.90 19.40
C TYR A 439 -21.74 19.83 20.62
N VAL A 440 -20.75 20.72 20.71
CA VAL A 440 -20.55 21.63 21.85
C VAL A 440 -20.99 23.05 21.51
N GLY A 441 -20.89 23.44 20.23
CA GLY A 441 -21.18 24.79 19.77
C GLY A 441 -20.08 25.34 18.87
N ILE A 442 -20.09 26.66 18.68
CA ILE A 442 -19.13 27.39 17.86
C ILE A 442 -18.17 28.13 18.78
N ILE A 443 -16.86 28.04 18.52
CA ILE A 443 -15.84 28.82 19.21
C ILE A 443 -15.20 29.83 18.25
N HIS A 444 -14.75 30.96 18.80
CA HIS A 444 -13.95 31.92 18.08
C HIS A 444 -12.45 31.70 18.39
N LEU A 445 -11.62 31.42 17.39
CA LEU A 445 -10.17 31.34 17.50
C LEU A 445 -9.51 32.38 16.60
N ASN A 446 -8.51 33.09 17.13
CA ASN A 446 -7.69 33.97 16.32
C ASN A 446 -6.61 33.18 15.55
N GLN A 447 -5.95 33.85 14.59
CA GLN A 447 -4.95 33.21 13.73
C GLN A 447 -3.78 32.60 14.53
N GLU A 448 -3.31 33.27 15.59
CA GLU A 448 -2.23 32.77 16.45
C GLU A 448 -2.62 31.49 17.19
N GLN A 449 -3.85 31.42 17.71
CA GLN A 449 -4.39 30.24 18.37
C GLN A 449 -4.49 29.06 17.42
N VAL A 450 -4.91 29.30 16.16
CA VAL A 450 -4.98 28.26 15.12
C VAL A 450 -3.59 27.73 14.77
N ILE A 451 -2.61 28.61 14.60
CA ILE A 451 -1.23 28.22 14.32
C ILE A 451 -0.65 27.43 15.49
N ALA A 452 -0.85 27.90 16.73
CA ALA A 452 -0.38 27.20 17.93
C ALA A 452 -1.04 25.82 18.07
N ALA A 453 -2.35 25.72 17.85
CA ALA A 453 -3.08 24.44 17.87
C ALA A 453 -2.62 23.48 16.77
N ARG A 454 -2.36 24.01 15.55
CA ARG A 454 -1.82 23.22 14.44
C ARG A 454 -0.44 22.67 14.77
N ARG A 455 0.47 23.50 15.29
CA ARG A 455 1.80 23.04 15.74
C ARG A 455 1.67 21.98 16.81
N PHE A 456 0.85 22.23 17.82
CA PHE A 456 0.60 21.28 18.90
C PHE A 456 0.14 19.92 18.39
N GLN A 457 -0.91 19.87 17.56
CA GLN A 457 -1.46 18.59 17.06
C GLN A 457 -0.48 17.85 16.15
N THR A 458 0.31 18.56 15.32
CA THR A 458 1.27 17.90 14.46
C THR A 458 2.43 17.35 15.27
N THR A 459 2.95 18.11 16.24
CA THR A 459 4.02 17.63 17.12
C THR A 459 3.61 16.38 17.89
N ILE A 460 2.44 16.37 18.53
CA ILE A 460 2.00 15.21 19.32
C ILE A 460 1.72 13.99 18.44
N LEU A 461 1.10 14.15 17.26
CA LEU A 461 0.84 13.04 16.35
C LEU A 461 2.13 12.51 15.73
N SER A 462 3.06 13.37 15.33
CA SER A 462 4.37 12.97 14.82
C SER A 462 5.18 12.20 15.86
N LEU A 463 5.16 12.62 17.13
CA LEU A 463 5.82 11.89 18.23
C LEU A 463 5.21 10.52 18.52
N LEU A 464 3.91 10.37 18.28
CA LEU A 464 3.21 9.11 18.50
C LEU A 464 3.38 8.13 17.33
N ILE A 465 3.70 8.63 16.14
CA ILE A 465 3.82 7.85 14.90
C ILE A 465 5.29 7.55 14.56
N SER A 466 6.18 8.54 14.67
CA SER A 466 7.61 8.41 14.38
C SER A 466 8.42 8.20 15.65
N ASN A 467 9.46 7.36 15.54
CA ASN A 467 10.44 7.14 16.60
C ASN A 467 11.73 7.97 16.37
N ASP A 468 11.76 8.88 15.39
CA ASP A 468 12.97 9.64 15.03
C ASP A 468 12.82 11.14 15.36
N LEU A 469 13.73 11.66 16.19
CA LEU A 469 13.84 13.08 16.52
C LEU A 469 14.11 13.98 15.32
N SER A 470 14.88 13.51 14.34
CA SER A 470 15.27 14.29 13.17
C SER A 470 14.06 14.52 12.25
N GLU A 471 13.22 13.50 12.09
CA GLU A 471 11.94 13.61 11.39
C GLU A 471 11.00 14.57 12.11
N VAL A 472 10.81 14.40 13.43
CA VAL A 472 9.96 15.29 14.24
C VAL A 472 10.43 16.74 14.14
N SER A 473 11.74 16.98 14.24
CA SER A 473 12.35 18.32 14.10
C SER A 473 12.13 18.91 12.71
N ASN A 474 12.30 18.12 11.65
CA ASN A 474 12.04 18.55 10.27
C ASN A 474 10.56 18.87 10.05
N TYR A 475 9.62 18.07 10.59
CA TYR A 475 8.20 18.40 10.53
C TYR A 475 7.88 19.73 11.23
N ILE A 476 8.46 19.96 12.41
CA ILE A 476 8.28 21.21 13.16
C ILE A 476 8.85 22.41 12.39
N LYS A 477 10.03 22.27 11.79
CA LYS A 477 10.67 23.33 10.98
C LYS A 477 9.87 23.65 9.72
N ASN A 478 9.40 22.64 9.01
CA ASN A 478 8.61 22.81 7.77
C ASN A 478 7.18 23.35 8.02
N LEU A 479 6.71 23.39 9.28
CA LEU A 479 5.38 23.94 9.66
C LEU A 479 5.33 25.47 9.79
N LEU A 480 6.48 26.14 9.73
CA LEU A 480 6.55 27.61 9.66
C LEU A 480 5.99 28.13 8.32
N GLU A 481 6.05 27.31 7.27
CA GLU A 481 5.49 27.62 5.97
C GLU A 481 4.00 27.22 5.95
N MET A 482 3.10 28.18 5.72
CA MET A 482 1.68 27.90 5.47
C MET A 482 1.55 27.46 4.01
N PRO A 483 1.35 26.16 3.70
CA PRO A 483 1.30 25.72 2.32
C PRO A 483 0.05 26.29 1.64
N ALA A 484 0.21 26.79 0.41
CA ALA A 484 -0.87 27.36 -0.37
C ALA A 484 -1.82 26.30 -0.98
N SER A 485 -1.44 25.02 -0.95
CA SER A 485 -2.22 23.92 -1.49
C SER A 485 -3.35 23.49 -0.54
N PRO A 486 -4.51 23.04 -1.09
CA PRO A 486 -5.61 22.51 -0.29
C PRO A 486 -5.19 21.18 0.37
N GLY A 487 -5.53 21.01 1.64
CA GLY A 487 -5.24 19.82 2.41
C GLY A 487 -6.28 19.55 3.50
N ALA A 488 -6.06 18.51 4.30
CA ALA A 488 -6.92 18.21 5.43
C ALA A 488 -6.75 19.29 6.53
N VAL A 489 -7.84 19.97 6.86
CA VAL A 489 -7.92 21.01 7.89
C VAL A 489 -8.89 20.60 9.00
N TYR A 490 -8.36 20.51 10.21
CA TYR A 490 -9.11 20.38 11.45
C TYR A 490 -8.15 20.67 12.60
N LEU A 491 -8.69 20.99 13.77
CA LEU A 491 -7.90 21.19 15.00
C LEU A 491 -8.35 20.20 16.07
N LEU A 492 -7.38 19.55 16.70
CA LEU A 492 -7.57 18.69 17.86
C LEU A 492 -7.07 19.41 19.11
N LEU A 493 -8.00 19.85 19.95
CA LEU A 493 -7.71 20.68 21.11
C LEU A 493 -7.88 19.85 22.39
N PRO A 494 -6.83 19.66 23.20
CA PRO A 494 -6.93 18.94 24.46
C PRO A 494 -7.80 19.72 25.45
N VAL A 495 -8.62 19.00 26.22
CA VAL A 495 -9.46 19.58 27.28
C VAL A 495 -8.99 19.10 28.65
N VAL A 496 -8.75 20.05 29.55
CA VAL A 496 -8.42 19.78 30.95
C VAL A 496 -9.40 20.54 31.84
N SER A 497 -10.05 19.81 32.76
CA SER A 497 -11.06 20.37 33.67
C SER A 497 -12.19 21.12 32.95
N GLY A 498 -12.64 20.60 31.79
CA GLY A 498 -13.73 21.17 31.00
C GLY A 498 -13.38 22.42 30.18
N LYS A 499 -12.10 22.83 30.13
CA LYS A 499 -11.62 23.96 29.30
C LYS A 499 -10.51 23.52 28.37
N ILE A 500 -10.40 24.17 27.21
CA ILE A 500 -9.30 23.93 26.27
C ILE A 500 -7.97 24.28 26.95
N ASP A 501 -7.01 23.36 26.90
CA ASP A 501 -5.71 23.50 27.53
C ASP A 501 -4.75 24.34 26.70
N TRP A 502 -5.02 25.65 26.68
CA TRP A 502 -4.17 26.62 26.00
C TRP A 502 -2.75 26.72 26.57
N ARG A 503 -2.52 26.30 27.82
CA ARG A 503 -1.18 26.33 28.43
C ARG A 503 -0.28 25.32 27.73
N SER A 504 -0.77 24.08 27.64
CA SER A 504 -0.14 23.00 26.89
C SER A 504 0.06 23.31 25.41
N ILE A 505 -0.96 23.88 24.75
CA ILE A 505 -0.90 24.23 23.32
C ILE A 505 0.17 25.32 23.08
N LYS A 506 0.13 26.42 23.83
CA LYS A 506 1.02 27.57 23.60
C LYS A 506 2.48 27.23 23.91
N PHE A 507 2.75 26.49 24.98
CA PHE A 507 4.11 26.09 25.33
C PHE A 507 4.71 25.13 24.30
N SER A 508 3.90 24.22 23.75
CA SER A 508 4.37 23.31 22.70
C SER A 508 4.56 23.99 21.33
N ALA A 509 4.05 25.22 21.17
CA ALA A 509 4.11 25.98 19.94
C ALA A 509 5.23 27.04 19.90
N SER A 510 5.88 27.33 21.04
CA SER A 510 7.07 28.18 21.08
C SER A 510 8.24 27.50 20.40
N GLU A 511 9.04 28.27 19.64
CA GLU A 511 10.24 27.75 18.97
C GLU A 511 11.15 27.03 19.96
N MET A 512 11.71 25.88 19.56
CA MET A 512 12.87 25.30 20.22
C MET A 512 14.00 26.31 20.05
N PRO A 513 14.46 26.99 21.11
CA PRO A 513 15.50 28.00 20.94
C PRO A 513 16.77 27.31 20.46
N GLU A 514 17.46 27.94 19.51
CA GLU A 514 18.89 27.71 19.33
C GLU A 514 19.57 27.91 20.70
N ALA A 515 20.56 27.06 21.00
CA ALA A 515 21.16 26.88 22.32
C ALA A 515 21.97 28.10 22.85
N THR A 516 21.62 29.32 22.48
CA THR A 516 22.42 30.53 22.65
C THR A 516 21.91 31.52 23.69
N ASN A 517 20.69 31.39 24.23
CA ASN A 517 20.23 32.26 25.32
C ASN A 517 19.78 31.48 26.56
N MET A 518 20.48 31.76 27.67
CA MET A 518 20.25 31.31 29.05
C MET A 518 18.92 31.86 29.62
N ASP A 519 17.78 31.62 28.97
CA ASP A 519 16.48 32.04 29.49
C ASP A 519 15.81 30.90 30.27
N MET A 520 15.77 31.11 31.59
CA MET A 520 15.22 30.25 32.62
C MET A 520 13.71 30.00 32.39
N ARG A 521 13.30 28.79 31.98
CA ARG A 521 11.87 28.49 31.71
C ARG A 521 11.09 28.27 33.02
N HIS A 522 10.45 29.32 33.52
CA HIS A 522 9.63 29.29 34.74
C HIS A 522 8.17 28.95 34.43
N CYS A 523 7.52 28.15 35.28
CA CYS A 523 6.06 28.07 35.30
C CYS A 523 5.51 29.20 36.18
N TYR A 524 4.89 30.20 35.57
CA TYR A 524 4.16 31.24 36.31
C TYR A 524 2.80 30.65 36.76
N PRO A 525 2.45 30.55 38.06
CA PRO A 525 3.01 31.18 39.27
C PRO A 525 3.43 30.12 40.33
N CYS A 526 4.39 29.26 40.02
CA CYS A 526 4.71 28.14 40.92
C CYS A 526 5.61 28.56 42.09
N LYS A 527 5.34 27.98 43.26
CA LYS A 527 6.11 28.15 44.50
C LYS A 527 7.22 27.12 44.65
N ASP A 528 7.33 26.12 43.76
CA ASP A 528 8.40 25.13 43.79
C ASP A 528 9.71 25.74 43.26
N THR A 529 10.71 25.82 44.12
CA THR A 529 12.06 26.34 43.83
C THR A 529 12.98 25.29 43.19
N GLY A 530 12.46 24.12 42.81
CA GLY A 530 13.24 23.02 42.24
C GLY A 530 13.60 23.28 40.78
N ILE A 531 14.76 23.89 40.53
CA ILE A 531 15.34 24.04 39.19
C ILE A 531 16.12 22.76 38.87
N VAL A 532 15.89 22.22 37.67
CA VAL A 532 16.50 20.98 37.19
C VAL A 532 17.23 21.26 35.89
N GLN A 533 18.48 20.83 35.82
CA GLN A 533 19.32 20.94 34.61
C GLN A 533 18.98 19.80 33.65
N THR A 534 18.61 20.17 32.41
CA THR A 534 18.44 19.24 31.30
C THR A 534 19.51 19.49 30.22
N LYS A 535 19.52 18.68 29.16
CA LYS A 535 20.47 18.86 28.06
C LYS A 535 20.30 20.21 27.33
N ASP A 536 19.06 20.71 27.24
CA ASP A 536 18.72 21.95 26.53
C ASP A 536 18.52 23.16 27.45
N GLY A 537 18.91 23.05 28.72
CA GLY A 537 18.84 24.14 29.69
C GLY A 537 18.11 23.80 30.99
N THR A 538 17.84 24.84 31.77
CA THR A 538 17.20 24.72 33.09
C THR A 538 15.68 24.81 32.98
N PHE A 539 14.99 23.88 33.66
CA PHE A 539 13.54 23.83 33.74
C PHE A 539 13.08 23.78 35.20
N CYS A 540 11.93 24.38 35.49
CA CYS A 540 11.28 24.16 36.78
C CYS A 540 10.73 22.72 36.86
N SER A 541 10.85 22.08 38.03
CA SER A 541 10.40 20.72 38.29
C SER A 541 8.91 20.50 37.93
N CYS A 542 8.07 21.52 38.15
CA CYS A 542 6.65 21.53 37.76
C CYS A 542 6.43 21.26 36.25
N MET A 543 7.36 21.70 35.40
CA MET A 543 7.25 21.64 33.94
C MET A 543 7.78 20.32 33.40
N LEU A 544 8.80 19.77 34.06
CA LEU A 544 9.31 18.45 33.75
C LEU A 544 8.32 17.36 34.18
N ARG A 545 7.60 17.58 35.29
CA ARG A 545 6.49 16.72 35.69
C ARG A 545 5.39 16.80 34.63
N ASN A 546 5.06 15.67 34.00
CA ASN A 546 4.21 15.61 32.80
C ASN A 546 4.88 16.30 31.59
N SER A 547 6.09 15.91 31.22
CA SER A 547 6.72 16.33 29.96
C SER A 547 7.01 15.13 29.07
N ILE A 548 7.20 15.37 27.77
CA ILE A 548 7.75 14.38 26.85
C ILE A 548 9.21 14.74 26.63
N VAL A 549 10.09 13.81 26.98
CA VAL A 549 11.53 13.95 26.82
C VAL A 549 12.08 12.93 25.84
N CYS A 550 13.17 13.30 25.16
CA CYS A 550 13.94 12.38 24.36
C CYS A 550 15.34 12.21 24.95
N THR A 551 15.88 11.01 24.86
CA THR A 551 17.27 10.70 25.19
C THR A 551 18.10 10.53 23.92
N PRO A 552 18.91 11.53 23.51
CA PRO A 552 19.60 11.52 22.21
C PRO A 552 20.58 10.35 22.03
N HIS A 553 21.10 9.80 23.13
CA HIS A 553 22.06 8.70 23.10
C HIS A 553 21.46 7.37 22.62
N ASN A 554 20.13 7.22 22.65
CA ASN A 554 19.44 6.02 22.18
C ASN A 554 18.26 6.31 21.23
N GLY A 555 17.92 7.59 21.00
CA GLY A 555 16.83 8.02 20.11
C GLY A 555 15.42 7.75 20.66
N MET A 556 15.27 7.40 21.94
CA MET A 556 13.99 7.00 22.51
C MET A 556 13.23 8.16 23.15
N PHE A 557 11.90 8.12 23.06
CA PHE A 557 11.00 9.09 23.70
C PHE A 557 10.31 8.52 24.94
N TYR A 558 10.17 9.36 25.96
CA TYR A 558 9.58 8.99 27.23
C TYR A 558 8.63 10.10 27.73
N ALA A 559 7.54 9.68 28.37
CA ALA A 559 6.67 10.55 29.14
C ALA A 559 7.11 10.56 30.61
N VAL A 560 7.44 11.73 31.14
CA VAL A 560 7.88 11.92 32.53
C VAL A 560 6.67 11.97 33.45
N CYS A 561 6.60 11.05 34.40
CA CYS A 561 5.54 10.95 35.40
C CYS A 561 5.87 11.73 36.68
N GLY A 562 7.15 11.82 37.04
CA GLY A 562 7.60 12.44 38.28
C GLY A 562 9.10 12.38 38.49
N PHE A 563 9.50 12.57 39.74
CA PHE A 563 10.89 12.49 40.21
C PHE A 563 11.03 11.32 41.17
N LEU A 564 12.18 10.66 41.12
CA LEU A 564 12.56 9.59 42.03
C LEU A 564 13.50 10.12 43.11
N ASP A 565 13.46 9.51 44.29
CA ASP A 565 14.43 9.75 45.37
C ASP A 565 15.77 9.02 45.09
N LEU A 566 16.27 9.17 43.86
CA LEU A 566 17.52 8.59 43.37
C LEU A 566 18.30 9.68 42.65
N ASN A 567 19.63 9.59 42.65
CA ASN A 567 20.53 10.53 41.98
C ASN A 567 21.63 9.78 41.21
N ALA A 568 22.58 10.49 40.59
CA ALA A 568 23.61 9.87 39.74
C ALA A 568 24.52 8.88 40.51
N ASN A 569 24.67 9.08 41.81
CA ASN A 569 25.49 8.27 42.70
C ASN A 569 24.74 7.06 43.29
N SER A 570 23.43 6.97 43.06
CA SER A 570 22.61 5.85 43.50
C SER A 570 22.93 4.56 42.72
N LEU A 571 22.69 3.40 43.33
CA LEU A 571 23.02 2.09 42.75
C LEU A 571 21.94 1.60 41.77
N LEU A 572 22.35 1.28 40.55
CA LEU A 572 21.55 0.63 39.51
C LEU A 572 21.77 -0.90 39.55
N HIS A 573 20.67 -1.64 39.56
CA HIS A 573 20.69 -3.11 39.51
C HIS A 573 20.78 -3.60 38.07
N ARG A 574 21.84 -4.33 37.71
CA ARG A 574 22.00 -4.91 36.38
C ARG A 574 21.36 -6.30 36.28
N SER A 575 21.07 -6.75 35.07
CA SER A 575 20.50 -8.08 34.79
C SER A 575 21.46 -9.24 35.10
N ASP A 576 22.75 -8.94 35.26
CA ASP A 576 23.80 -9.88 35.65
C ASP A 576 23.96 -9.99 37.19
N GLY A 577 23.14 -9.28 37.98
CA GLY A 577 23.19 -9.29 39.44
C GLY A 577 24.25 -8.37 40.05
N SER A 578 25.01 -7.62 39.23
CA SER A 578 25.97 -6.62 39.70
C SER A 578 25.30 -5.26 40.00
N PHE A 579 25.92 -4.49 40.89
CA PHE A 579 25.51 -3.13 41.25
C PHE A 579 26.52 -2.14 40.71
N LEU A 580 26.04 -1.09 40.03
CA LEU A 580 26.85 -0.02 39.49
C LEU A 580 26.14 1.31 39.71
N SER A 581 26.84 2.41 40.02
CA SER A 581 26.17 3.70 40.09
C SER A 581 25.66 4.14 38.70
N TYR A 582 24.60 4.95 38.64
CA TYR A 582 24.12 5.49 37.36
C TYR A 582 25.23 6.22 36.60
N LYS A 583 26.05 7.00 37.31
CA LYS A 583 27.22 7.69 36.75
C LYS A 583 28.17 6.74 36.04
N THR A 584 28.57 5.65 36.71
CA THR A 584 29.49 4.68 36.10
C THR A 584 28.81 3.89 34.99
N TYR A 585 27.52 3.58 35.10
CA TYR A 585 26.76 2.90 34.04
C TYR A 585 26.71 3.71 32.74
N PHE A 586 26.36 5.00 32.81
CA PHE A 586 26.30 5.86 31.62
C PHE A 586 27.69 6.13 31.03
N LYS A 587 28.72 6.18 31.88
CA LYS A 587 30.12 6.29 31.43
C LYS A 587 30.60 5.02 30.71
N GLU A 588 30.38 3.84 31.29
CA GLU A 588 30.83 2.57 30.69
C GLU A 588 30.06 2.22 29.41
N ARG A 589 28.74 2.44 29.39
CA ARG A 589 27.88 1.98 28.28
C ARG A 589 27.78 2.97 27.13
N TYR A 590 27.71 4.27 27.44
CA TYR A 590 27.44 5.32 26.45
C TYR A 590 28.56 6.36 26.38
N ASN A 591 29.63 6.24 27.18
CA ASN A 591 30.72 7.22 27.27
C ASN A 591 30.23 8.63 27.64
N LEU A 592 29.26 8.71 28.55
CA LEU A 592 28.65 9.97 29.03
C LEU A 592 29.02 10.23 30.49
N ASP A 593 29.59 11.40 30.75
CA ASP A 593 29.90 11.88 32.11
C ASP A 593 28.75 12.72 32.68
N LEU A 594 28.08 12.18 33.71
CA LEU A 594 27.06 12.88 34.48
C LEU A 594 27.71 13.95 35.37
N ARG A 595 27.31 15.22 35.23
CA ARG A 595 27.87 16.37 35.96
C ARG A 595 26.98 16.80 37.13
N CYS A 596 25.67 16.62 37.00
CA CYS A 596 24.68 16.98 38.02
C CYS A 596 24.43 15.82 38.99
N GLU A 597 25.42 15.52 39.83
CA GLU A 597 25.42 14.28 40.63
C GLU A 597 24.31 14.17 41.67
N ASP A 598 23.97 15.30 42.32
CA ASP A 598 22.95 15.37 43.37
C ASP A 598 21.53 15.52 42.81
N GLN A 599 21.38 15.66 41.49
CA GLN A 599 20.10 15.89 40.85
C GLN A 599 19.25 14.61 40.84
N ALA A 600 17.98 14.76 41.24
CA ALA A 600 17.01 13.66 41.25
C ALA A 600 16.78 13.11 39.84
N LEU A 601 16.68 11.77 39.72
CA LEU A 601 16.35 11.08 38.48
C LEU A 601 14.86 11.24 38.15
N LEU A 602 14.53 11.23 36.85
CA LEU A 602 13.15 11.27 36.37
C LEU A 602 12.54 9.86 36.39
N GLU A 603 11.31 9.78 36.90
CA GLU A 603 10.43 8.63 36.68
C GLU A 603 9.78 8.78 35.30
N ALA A 604 10.18 7.98 34.32
CA ALA A 604 9.67 8.08 32.96
C ALA A 604 9.08 6.77 32.45
N ARG A 605 8.16 6.86 31.48
CA ARG A 605 7.54 5.70 30.82
C ARG A 605 7.70 5.83 29.32
N LYS A 606 8.00 4.71 28.66
CA LYS A 606 8.06 4.70 27.19
C LYS A 606 6.70 5.08 26.61
N LEU A 607 6.70 5.87 25.53
CA LEU A 607 5.46 6.22 24.82
C LEU A 607 4.74 4.95 24.32
N VAL A 608 3.41 4.97 24.39
CA VAL A 608 2.57 3.89 23.87
C VAL A 608 2.52 4.00 22.35
N GLU A 609 2.86 2.92 21.65
CA GLU A 609 2.77 2.87 20.19
C GLU A 609 1.32 3.02 19.72
N VAL A 610 1.11 3.88 18.72
CA VAL A 610 -0.19 4.02 18.05
C VAL A 610 -0.54 2.72 17.32
N ARG A 611 -1.78 2.27 17.49
CA ARG A 611 -2.34 1.06 16.87
C ARG A 611 -3.72 1.38 16.29
N ASN A 612 -4.23 0.49 15.44
CA ASN A 612 -5.62 0.58 15.03
C ASN A 612 -6.53 -0.03 16.10
N PHE A 613 -7.31 0.82 16.75
CA PHE A 613 -8.24 0.40 17.81
C PHE A 613 -9.64 0.06 17.28
N LEU A 614 -9.92 0.12 15.97
CA LEU A 614 -11.23 -0.24 15.39
C LEU A 614 -11.44 -1.76 15.23
N HIS A 615 -10.38 -2.57 15.27
CA HIS A 615 -10.48 -4.02 15.08
C HIS A 615 -10.36 -4.79 16.40
N LYS A 616 -11.24 -5.79 16.59
CA LYS A 616 -11.15 -6.76 17.67
C LYS A 616 -10.14 -7.85 17.29
N CYS A 617 -8.85 -7.55 17.38
CA CYS A 617 -7.84 -8.59 17.21
C CYS A 617 -7.70 -9.38 18.51
N ASN A 618 -7.80 -10.71 18.41
CA ASN A 618 -7.39 -11.63 19.48
C ASN A 618 -5.87 -11.60 19.53
N TYR A 619 -5.31 -10.53 20.11
CA TYR A 619 -3.92 -10.52 20.50
C TYR A 619 -3.76 -11.67 21.49
N LYS A 620 -3.12 -12.75 21.04
CA LYS A 620 -2.55 -13.74 21.96
C LYS A 620 -1.86 -12.94 23.05
N LYS A 621 -2.00 -13.39 24.30
CA LYS A 621 -1.29 -12.87 25.47
C LYS A 621 0.22 -12.92 25.24
N GLU A 622 0.78 -12.10 24.35
CA GLU A 622 1.97 -11.37 24.68
C GLU A 622 1.57 -10.67 25.95
N LYS A 623 2.09 -11.17 27.08
CA LYS A 623 2.08 -10.42 28.32
C LYS A 623 2.38 -8.99 27.90
N GLU A 624 1.40 -8.09 28.05
CA GLU A 624 1.76 -6.75 28.48
C GLU A 624 2.86 -7.00 29.50
N ARG A 625 4.06 -6.47 29.26
CA ARG A 625 5.04 -6.33 30.34
C ARG A 625 4.33 -5.46 31.36
N SER A 626 3.59 -6.14 32.22
CA SER A 626 2.54 -5.60 33.03
C SER A 626 3.19 -4.64 34.00
N GLY A 627 2.89 -3.35 33.85
CA GLY A 627 2.99 -2.39 34.94
C GLY A 627 4.37 -2.04 35.52
N LYS A 628 5.51 -2.43 34.93
CA LYS A 628 6.86 -2.08 35.43
C LYS A 628 7.87 -1.75 34.32
N SER A 629 7.52 -0.84 33.41
CA SER A 629 8.53 -0.20 32.54
C SER A 629 8.71 1.26 32.93
N VAL A 630 8.77 1.51 34.24
CA VAL A 630 9.34 2.77 34.74
C VAL A 630 10.82 2.73 34.38
N VAL A 631 11.28 3.78 33.73
CA VAL A 631 12.67 3.98 33.35
C VAL A 631 13.18 5.15 34.16
N GLU A 632 14.28 4.93 34.88
CA GLU A 632 14.98 5.99 35.60
C GLU A 632 15.89 6.74 34.62
N LEU A 633 15.68 8.05 34.47
CA LEU A 633 16.43 8.87 33.51
C LEU A 633 17.13 10.04 34.21
N PRO A 634 18.45 10.24 34.02
CA PRO A 634 19.12 11.47 34.43
C PRO A 634 18.57 12.66 33.62
N PRO A 635 18.05 13.72 34.26
CA PRO A 635 17.47 14.84 33.52
C PRO A 635 18.49 15.55 32.61
N GLU A 636 19.77 15.58 32.98
CA GLU A 636 20.85 16.22 32.20
C GLU A 636 21.10 15.56 30.83
N LEU A 637 20.64 14.32 30.64
CA LEU A 637 20.73 13.60 29.36
C LEU A 637 19.47 13.74 28.49
N CYS A 638 18.44 14.41 29.01
CA CYS A 638 17.14 14.51 28.38
C CYS A 638 16.97 15.85 27.64
N ILE A 639 16.39 15.78 26.44
CA ILE A 639 15.90 16.90 25.63
C ILE A 639 14.40 17.02 25.86
N VAL A 640 13.91 18.21 26.22
CA VAL A 640 12.47 18.41 26.48
C VAL A 640 11.76 18.76 25.19
N VAL A 641 10.89 17.86 24.71
CA VAL A 641 10.21 18.00 23.42
C VAL A 641 8.84 18.68 23.57
N MET A 642 8.05 18.29 24.58
CA MET A 642 6.76 18.92 24.87
C MET A 642 6.53 19.04 26.38
N SER A 643 5.99 20.17 26.83
CA SER A 643 5.61 20.41 28.23
C SER A 643 4.53 21.50 28.31
N PRO A 644 3.70 21.55 29.36
CA PRO A 644 3.26 20.38 30.13
C PRO A 644 2.35 19.51 29.26
N MET A 645 2.52 18.19 29.28
CA MET A 645 1.75 17.14 28.61
C MET A 645 1.33 16.06 29.60
N SER A 646 0.06 16.07 30.04
CA SER A 646 -0.43 15.03 30.94
C SER A 646 -0.42 13.66 30.26
N ALA A 647 -0.09 12.61 31.01
CA ALA A 647 -0.15 11.23 30.51
C ALA A 647 -1.57 10.84 30.04
N ILE A 648 -2.60 11.45 30.62
CA ILE A 648 -4.00 11.26 30.27
C ILE A 648 -4.29 11.87 28.89
N THR A 649 -3.79 13.09 28.64
CA THR A 649 -3.90 13.76 27.33
C THR A 649 -3.19 12.93 26.27
N LEU A 650 -1.94 12.53 26.51
CA LEU A 650 -1.17 11.71 25.58
C LEU A 650 -1.90 10.41 25.21
N ARG A 651 -2.44 9.70 26.21
CA ARG A 651 -3.24 8.49 26.02
C ARG A 651 -4.49 8.72 25.19
N SER A 652 -5.06 9.92 25.21
CA SER A 652 -6.24 10.26 24.40
C SER A 652 -5.85 10.41 22.93
N PHE A 653 -4.71 11.05 22.67
CA PHE A 653 -4.16 11.24 21.32
C PHE A 653 -3.71 9.94 20.65
N THR A 654 -3.41 8.87 21.40
CA THR A 654 -3.11 7.56 20.77
C THR A 654 -4.31 6.96 20.02
N PHE A 655 -5.55 7.30 20.42
CA PHE A 655 -6.77 6.80 19.76
C PHE A 655 -7.22 7.65 18.57
N ILE A 656 -6.75 8.91 18.50
CA ILE A 656 -7.18 9.89 17.50
C ILE A 656 -7.04 9.40 16.05
N PRO A 657 -5.94 8.76 15.62
CA PRO A 657 -5.84 8.30 14.23
C PRO A 657 -6.96 7.32 13.84
N SER A 658 -7.34 6.42 14.75
CA SER A 658 -8.46 5.48 14.54
C SER A 658 -9.81 6.21 14.49
N ILE A 659 -9.98 7.20 15.37
CA ILE A 659 -11.20 8.02 15.45
C ILE A 659 -11.38 8.85 14.17
N MET A 660 -10.36 9.60 13.75
CA MET A 660 -10.42 10.48 12.59
C MET A 660 -10.66 9.69 11.31
N TYR A 661 -10.04 8.51 11.16
CA TYR A 661 -10.31 7.61 10.05
C TYR A 661 -11.80 7.21 10.00
N ARG A 662 -12.38 6.84 11.15
CA ARG A 662 -13.80 6.47 11.21
C ARG A 662 -14.73 7.65 10.89
N ILE A 663 -14.38 8.86 11.36
CA ILE A 663 -15.09 10.11 11.04
C ILE A 663 -15.02 10.36 9.52
N GLN A 664 -13.85 10.24 8.91
CA GLN A 664 -13.70 10.39 7.46
C GLN A 664 -14.61 9.43 6.70
N CYS A 665 -14.60 8.13 7.04
CA CYS A 665 -15.47 7.15 6.40
C CYS A 665 -16.96 7.47 6.55
N MET A 666 -17.37 7.99 7.71
CA MET A 666 -18.77 8.39 7.96
C MET A 666 -19.18 9.63 7.16
N LEU A 667 -18.29 10.62 7.01
CA LEU A 667 -18.56 11.79 6.17
C LEU A 667 -18.69 11.38 4.70
N LEU A 668 -17.82 10.49 4.23
CA LEU A 668 -17.88 9.97 2.86
C LEU A 668 -19.17 9.17 2.61
N SER A 669 -19.57 8.31 3.55
CA SER A 669 -20.82 7.56 3.43
C SER A 669 -22.06 8.47 3.46
N MET A 670 -22.00 9.58 4.20
CA MET A 670 -23.06 10.59 4.21
C MET A 670 -23.13 11.38 2.90
N ASN A 671 -22.00 11.84 2.37
CA ASN A 671 -21.96 12.52 1.07
C ASN A 671 -22.52 11.62 -0.03
N LEU A 672 -22.17 10.34 -0.02
CA LEU A 672 -22.74 9.33 -0.92
C LEU A 672 -24.26 9.17 -0.71
N LYS A 673 -24.73 9.11 0.55
CA LYS A 673 -26.17 9.06 0.86
C LYS A 673 -26.91 10.28 0.34
N MET A 674 -26.35 11.48 0.46
CA MET A 674 -26.96 12.71 -0.06
C MET A 674 -27.00 12.74 -1.58
N GLN A 675 -25.93 12.30 -2.25
CA GLN A 675 -25.88 12.19 -3.72
C GLN A 675 -26.87 11.16 -4.28
N LEU A 676 -27.03 10.03 -3.59
CA LEU A 676 -27.96 8.96 -3.98
C LEU A 676 -29.38 9.16 -3.43
N GLY A 677 -29.57 10.09 -2.50
CA GLY A 677 -30.80 10.36 -1.75
C GLY A 677 -32.04 10.62 -2.64
N PRO A 678 -31.96 11.45 -3.69
CA PRO A 678 -33.09 11.67 -4.62
C PRO A 678 -33.56 10.37 -5.31
N SER A 679 -32.65 9.42 -5.51
CA SER A 679 -32.88 8.14 -6.20
C SER A 679 -33.30 7.01 -5.26
N MET A 680 -33.07 7.15 -3.95
CA MET A 680 -33.20 6.08 -2.94
C MET A 680 -34.23 6.36 -1.83
N GLN A 681 -35.15 7.32 -2.03
CA GLN A 681 -36.18 7.71 -1.03
C GLN A 681 -37.09 6.57 -0.53
N GLN A 682 -37.01 5.36 -1.11
CA GLN A 682 -37.72 4.17 -0.62
C GLN A 682 -36.99 3.37 0.48
N PHE A 683 -35.73 3.68 0.80
CA PHE A 683 -34.94 2.90 1.77
C PHE A 683 -34.30 3.80 2.84
N ASP A 684 -34.93 3.84 4.02
CA ASP A 684 -34.36 4.46 5.22
C ASP A 684 -33.16 3.63 5.71
N ILE A 685 -31.97 3.90 5.18
CA ILE A 685 -30.72 3.28 5.61
C ILE A 685 -29.97 4.24 6.55
N PRO A 686 -29.76 3.86 7.83
CA PRO A 686 -28.94 4.63 8.77
C PRO A 686 -27.48 4.72 8.29
N ALA A 687 -26.83 5.86 8.53
CA ALA A 687 -25.45 6.15 8.10
C ALA A 687 -24.41 5.09 8.54
N LEU A 688 -24.68 4.35 9.62
CA LEU A 688 -23.82 3.25 10.07
C LEU A 688 -23.83 2.05 9.10
N LYS A 689 -24.97 1.74 8.47
CA LYS A 689 -25.11 0.62 7.53
C LYS A 689 -24.66 0.97 6.11
N SER A 690 -24.69 2.25 5.72
CA SER A 690 -24.17 2.71 4.42
C SER A 690 -22.64 2.60 4.30
N SER A 691 -21.90 2.53 5.41
CA SER A 691 -20.46 2.23 5.38
C SER A 691 -20.12 0.82 4.85
N VAL A 692 -21.03 -0.15 5.02
CA VAL A 692 -20.92 -1.49 4.40
C VAL A 692 -21.31 -1.44 2.94
N VAL A 693 -22.31 -0.62 2.58
CA VAL A 693 -22.77 -0.42 1.21
C VAL A 693 -21.70 0.25 0.34
N TYR A 694 -20.93 1.20 0.88
CA TYR A 694 -19.80 1.82 0.16
C TYR A 694 -18.74 0.79 -0.27
N TYR A 695 -18.48 -0.23 0.57
CA TYR A 695 -17.55 -1.33 0.26
C TYR A 695 -18.12 -2.42 -0.66
N CYS A 696 -19.43 -2.42 -0.91
CA CYS A 696 -20.09 -3.32 -1.86
C CYS A 696 -20.37 -2.64 -3.21
N ILE A 697 -20.36 -1.31 -3.25
CA ILE A 697 -20.56 -0.50 -4.46
C ILE A 697 -19.21 -0.14 -5.12
N MET A 698 -18.14 0.03 -4.34
CA MET A 698 -16.75 0.05 -4.80
C MET A 698 -16.20 -1.38 -4.90
#